data_AF-A0A6G3YV18-F1
#
_entry.id   AF-A0A6G3YV18-F1
#
_cell.length_a   1.000
_cell.length_b   1.000
_cell.length_c   1.000
_cell.angle_alpha   90.00
_cell.angle_beta   90.00
_cell.angle_gamma   90.00
#
_symmetry.space_group_name_H-M   'P 1'
#
loop_
_entity.id
_entity.type
_entity.pdbx_description
1 polymer ?
#
loop_
_entity_poly.entity_id
_entity_poly.type
_entity_poly.pdbx_seq_one_letter_code
_entity_poly.pdbx_strand_id
1 'polypeptide(L)'
;MNIFVPGRLCLFGEHSDWAGTYRTVNPEIEKGYALIVGTNQGIYADAKHHPQDLIFQATLNDGRRYQTIRLPMQSTALLEEARKGGFASYIAGTAYQILTHYAVQGLEVDNYRTDLPIQKGLSSSAAICVLIARAFNRLYNLKLTLREEMEIAYLGERVTPSQCGRMDQACAFGNQPILMTFDGDRVDFEALTVKQALHLIIVDLGGNKNTQKILNDLNDCYPFPQNKIHQNVHRYLGSINAQFVQHATTAVQQGDVQRLGTLMTQIQTEFDLHLIPACPDQLTAPKLHRLITHPSLQPFIFGGKGVGSQGDGTAQLVAKGRESQANAIAIIQRDFPEMQALSLTISPQSSVKKAVIPAAGFGTRMFPVTKVVKKEMLPIIDHDGRAKPIILKIVEEAIAAGVKEIGIVVQQNDLKVFQEFFQDSPKPELFAKLSAENQEYSQYLQALGERITFIIQEEQEGFGHAVFCTKSWVGDEPFLLLLGDHIYQTQAELSCAGQVLQAFSQTDCNVVGVTVMPGEIIHKAGCVMGVWQESNSLLEVTQLYEKPDLDYAKANLHVSGMADSEFLGIFGMYVLKPDIFHYLAAEIENNLRYRGEFQLTTCLDRLREEKGMMAYLVKGQHFDVGMPRFYWQTFHDFYVEMDSD
;
A
#
# COMPACT_ATOMS: atom_id res chain seq x y z
N MET A 1 0.50 4.14 19.08
CA MET A 1 -0.14 3.81 17.78
C MET A 1 0.81 4.22 16.68
N ASN A 2 1.17 3.26 15.81
CA ASN A 2 2.16 3.48 14.76
C ASN A 2 1.51 4.18 13.56
N ILE A 3 2.20 5.17 13.01
CA ILE A 3 1.75 5.97 11.87
C ILE A 3 2.91 6.07 10.89
N PHE A 4 2.61 5.80 9.62
CA PHE A 4 3.48 6.08 8.50
C PHE A 4 2.83 7.15 7.61
N VAL A 5 3.63 8.13 7.17
CA VAL A 5 3.27 9.10 6.15
C VAL A 5 4.38 9.18 5.11
N PRO A 6 4.12 8.80 3.85
CA PRO A 6 5.14 8.87 2.81
C PRO A 6 5.42 10.32 2.40
N GLY A 7 6.54 10.54 1.70
CA GLY A 7 6.67 11.72 0.84
C GLY A 7 5.76 11.65 -0.39
N ARG A 8 5.82 12.68 -1.25
CA ARG A 8 5.06 12.70 -2.50
C ARG A 8 5.91 13.12 -3.70
N LEU A 9 5.66 12.50 -4.84
CA LEU A 9 6.24 12.85 -6.12
C LEU A 9 5.13 13.25 -7.11
N CYS A 10 5.28 14.42 -7.74
CA CYS A 10 4.44 14.80 -8.87
C CYS A 10 5.04 14.18 -10.14
N LEU A 11 4.35 13.22 -10.74
CA LEU A 11 4.77 12.63 -12.01
C LEU A 11 4.53 13.64 -13.15
N PHE A 12 3.34 14.24 -13.17
CA PHE A 12 2.91 15.25 -14.15
C PHE A 12 2.00 16.28 -13.48
N GLY A 13 2.03 17.53 -13.96
CA GLY A 13 1.08 18.56 -13.51
C GLY A 13 1.61 19.55 -12.47
N GLU A 14 2.92 19.76 -12.42
CA GLU A 14 3.47 20.81 -11.56
C GLU A 14 2.84 22.17 -11.84
N HIS A 15 2.68 22.96 -10.79
CA HIS A 15 2.09 24.31 -10.80
C HIS A 15 0.60 24.39 -11.15
N SER A 16 -0.02 23.31 -11.60
CA SER A 16 -1.44 23.29 -11.96
C SER A 16 -2.37 23.49 -10.74
N ASP A 17 -1.87 23.20 -9.54
CA ASP A 17 -2.60 23.29 -8.28
C ASP A 17 -2.95 24.73 -7.91
N TRP A 18 -1.97 25.65 -7.97
CA TRP A 18 -2.25 27.07 -7.78
C TRP A 18 -2.84 27.71 -9.04
N ALA A 19 -2.44 27.30 -10.24
CA ALA A 19 -2.97 27.87 -11.48
C ALA A 19 -4.49 27.66 -11.60
N GLY A 20 -4.97 26.47 -11.22
CA GLY A 20 -6.39 26.14 -11.20
C GLY A 20 -7.21 26.99 -10.20
N THR A 21 -6.60 27.55 -9.15
CA THR A 21 -7.30 28.41 -8.19
C THR A 21 -7.77 29.73 -8.81
N TYR A 22 -7.05 30.25 -9.81
CA TYR A 22 -7.42 31.49 -10.51
C TYR A 22 -8.72 31.38 -11.31
N ARG A 23 -9.29 30.18 -11.47
CA ARG A 23 -10.64 29.98 -12.04
C ARG A 23 -11.75 30.65 -11.21
N THR A 24 -11.50 30.90 -9.93
CA THR A 24 -12.40 31.70 -9.08
C THR A 24 -12.53 33.15 -9.57
N VAL A 25 -11.48 33.67 -10.24
CA VAL A 25 -11.41 35.04 -10.77
C VAL A 25 -11.66 35.07 -12.28
N ASN A 26 -11.13 34.09 -13.02
CA ASN A 26 -11.28 33.97 -14.46
C ASN A 26 -11.72 32.54 -14.85
N PRO A 27 -13.03 32.29 -15.03
CA PRO A 27 -13.56 30.97 -15.37
C PRO A 27 -13.08 30.37 -16.70
N GLU A 28 -12.48 31.18 -17.58
CA GLU A 28 -11.92 30.74 -18.87
C GLU A 28 -10.57 30.02 -18.72
N ILE A 29 -9.88 30.18 -17.58
CA ILE A 29 -8.64 29.45 -17.28
C ILE A 29 -8.97 27.96 -17.21
N GLU A 30 -8.21 27.08 -17.87
CA GLU A 30 -8.41 25.63 -17.81
C GLU A 30 -8.31 25.07 -16.37
N LYS A 31 -8.96 23.95 -16.07
CA LYS A 31 -8.78 23.28 -14.77
C LYS A 31 -7.33 22.82 -14.60
N GLY A 32 -6.85 22.83 -13.36
CA GLY A 32 -5.56 22.23 -13.02
C GLY A 32 -5.67 20.71 -12.94
N TYR A 33 -4.67 19.98 -13.43
CA TYR A 33 -4.60 18.52 -13.32
C TYR A 33 -3.20 18.10 -12.91
N ALA A 34 -3.10 17.20 -11.93
CA ALA A 34 -1.81 16.64 -11.52
C ALA A 34 -1.89 15.14 -11.20
N LEU A 35 -0.90 14.38 -11.66
CA LEU A 35 -0.72 12.96 -11.35
C LEU A 35 0.35 12.82 -10.27
N ILE A 36 -0.07 12.39 -9.08
CA ILE A 36 0.77 12.33 -7.87
C ILE A 36 0.90 10.89 -7.40
N VAL A 37 2.03 10.57 -6.77
CA VAL A 37 2.26 9.28 -6.12
C VAL A 37 3.05 9.45 -4.83
N GLY A 38 2.74 8.62 -3.82
CA GLY A 38 3.53 8.56 -2.59
C GLY A 38 4.85 7.82 -2.76
N THR A 39 5.85 8.21 -1.98
CA THR A 39 7.15 7.53 -1.95
C THR A 39 7.13 6.35 -0.98
N ASN A 40 7.99 5.34 -1.20
CA ASN A 40 8.16 4.27 -0.19
C ASN A 40 8.97 4.74 1.03
N GLN A 41 9.61 5.90 0.96
CA GLN A 41 10.21 6.59 2.10
C GLN A 41 9.22 7.59 2.72
N GLY A 42 9.37 7.86 4.01
CA GLY A 42 8.46 8.73 4.74
C GLY A 42 8.90 9.03 6.17
N ILE A 43 7.88 9.36 6.97
CA ILE A 43 7.97 9.67 8.39
C ILE A 43 7.25 8.55 9.14
N TYR A 44 7.97 7.88 10.04
CA TYR A 44 7.45 6.85 10.92
C TYR A 44 7.36 7.42 12.33
N ALA A 45 6.20 7.27 12.94
CA ALA A 45 5.96 7.85 14.24
C ALA A 45 5.01 7.02 15.09
N ASP A 46 5.17 7.14 16.40
CA ASP A 46 4.21 6.67 17.37
C ASP A 46 3.48 7.85 17.99
N ALA A 47 2.16 7.74 18.09
CA ALA A 47 1.34 8.75 18.73
C ALA A 47 0.58 8.18 19.94
N LYS A 48 0.38 9.03 20.95
CA LYS A 48 -0.46 8.78 22.13
C LYS A 48 -1.11 10.07 22.64
N HIS A 49 -2.15 9.93 23.45
CA HIS A 49 -2.78 11.06 24.12
C HIS A 49 -1.85 11.75 25.10
N HIS A 50 -2.02 13.06 25.23
CA HIS A 50 -1.42 13.85 26.29
C HIS A 50 -2.48 14.79 26.88
N PRO A 51 -2.49 15.08 28.19
CA PRO A 51 -3.63 15.78 28.80
C PRO A 51 -3.75 17.26 28.40
N GLN A 52 -2.63 17.94 28.09
CA GLN A 52 -2.63 19.41 27.93
C GLN A 52 -1.70 19.95 26.83
N ASP A 53 -0.58 19.28 26.56
CA ASP A 53 0.41 19.76 25.58
C ASP A 53 0.43 18.95 24.29
N LEU A 54 0.85 19.61 23.22
CA LEU A 54 1.37 19.02 21.98
C LEU A 54 2.88 18.83 22.13
N ILE A 55 3.32 17.57 22.15
CA ILE A 55 4.72 17.18 22.27
C ILE A 55 5.11 16.48 20.96
N PHE A 56 6.20 16.92 20.34
CA PHE A 56 6.74 16.31 19.13
C PHE A 56 8.24 16.08 19.26
N GLN A 57 8.65 14.82 19.11
CA GLN A 57 10.05 14.43 19.02
C GLN A 57 10.35 14.02 17.58
N ALA A 58 11.28 14.71 16.91
CA ALA A 58 11.65 14.39 15.53
C ALA A 58 12.94 13.56 15.46
N THR A 59 13.02 12.70 14.46
CA THR A 59 14.27 12.02 14.06
C THR A 59 14.61 12.44 12.63
N LEU A 60 15.81 12.97 12.45
CA LEU A 60 16.33 13.36 11.15
C LEU A 60 16.70 12.12 10.31
N ASN A 61 16.91 12.34 9.02
CA ASN A 61 17.27 11.28 8.07
C ASN A 61 18.61 10.59 8.34
N ASP A 62 19.48 11.21 9.14
CA ASP A 62 20.74 10.64 9.62
C ASP A 62 20.63 9.94 10.99
N GLY A 63 19.40 9.78 11.49
CA GLY A 63 19.11 9.15 12.78
C GLY A 63 19.26 10.06 13.99
N ARG A 64 19.71 11.32 13.83
CA ARG A 64 19.82 12.25 14.96
C ARG A 64 18.45 12.69 15.44
N ARG A 65 18.25 12.67 16.76
CA ARG A 65 17.06 13.23 17.42
C ARG A 65 17.16 14.76 17.42
N TYR A 66 16.14 15.44 16.92
CA TYR A 66 16.02 16.90 17.01
C TYR A 66 15.57 17.33 18.41
N GLN A 67 15.59 18.63 18.72
CA GLN A 67 15.04 19.09 20.01
C GLN A 67 13.55 18.75 20.12
N THR A 68 13.11 18.33 21.32
CA THR A 68 11.69 18.09 21.61
C THR A 68 10.94 19.41 21.53
N ILE A 69 9.88 19.43 20.72
CA ILE A 69 8.95 20.56 20.63
C ILE A 69 7.83 20.30 21.63
N ARG A 70 7.58 21.26 22.52
CA ARG A 70 6.49 21.20 23.49
C ARG A 70 5.72 22.51 23.44
N LEU A 71 4.43 22.42 23.08
CA LEU A 71 3.54 23.56 22.94
C LEU A 71 2.26 23.29 23.74
N PRO A 72 1.72 24.25 24.48
CA PRO A 72 0.43 24.06 25.12
C PRO A 72 -0.67 23.96 24.05
N MET A 73 -1.67 23.08 24.24
CA MET A 73 -2.87 23.01 23.37
C MET A 73 -3.81 24.19 23.64
N GLN A 74 -3.34 25.38 23.29
CA GLN A 74 -4.05 26.64 23.38
C GLN A 74 -4.01 27.32 22.02
N SER A 75 -5.17 27.74 21.52
CA SER A 75 -5.32 28.30 20.17
C SER A 75 -4.35 29.47 19.90
N THR A 76 -4.17 30.36 20.87
CA THR A 76 -3.25 31.51 20.75
C THR A 76 -1.78 31.08 20.65
N ALA A 77 -1.33 30.15 21.49
CA ALA A 77 0.05 29.67 21.51
C ALA A 77 0.40 28.89 20.23
N LEU A 78 -0.50 28.01 19.77
CA LEU A 78 -0.32 27.27 18.53
C LEU A 78 -0.27 28.20 17.31
N LEU A 79 -1.15 29.20 17.25
CA LEU A 79 -1.16 30.17 16.15
C LEU A 79 0.09 31.06 16.15
N GLU A 80 0.57 31.47 17.32
CA GLU A 80 1.81 32.25 17.43
C GLU A 80 3.01 31.45 16.93
N GLU A 81 3.14 30.19 17.34
CA GLU A 81 4.21 29.30 16.87
C GLU A 81 4.10 28.98 15.37
N ALA A 82 2.89 28.77 14.86
CA ALA A 82 2.64 28.56 13.44
C ALA A 82 3.16 29.72 12.58
N ARG A 83 3.09 30.96 13.08
CA ARG A 83 3.49 32.17 12.34
C ARG A 83 5.00 32.46 12.38
N LYS A 84 5.77 31.85 13.29
CA LYS A 84 7.23 32.08 13.40
C LYS A 84 8.02 31.55 12.20
N GLY A 85 7.50 30.51 11.53
CA GLY A 85 8.21 29.78 10.50
C GLY A 85 9.19 28.75 11.07
N GLY A 86 9.58 27.80 10.23
CA GLY A 86 10.44 26.68 10.60
C GLY A 86 9.65 25.40 10.91
N PHE A 87 10.36 24.39 11.40
CA PHE A 87 9.83 23.03 11.54
C PHE A 87 8.64 22.92 12.51
N ALA A 88 8.70 23.62 13.65
CA ALA A 88 7.62 23.60 14.66
C ALA A 88 6.32 24.22 14.15
N SER A 89 6.40 25.15 13.19
CA SER A 89 5.24 25.85 12.65
C SER A 89 4.25 24.92 11.93
N TYR A 90 4.74 23.91 11.23
CA TYR A 90 3.88 22.93 10.54
C TYR A 90 3.04 22.12 11.54
N ILE A 91 3.69 21.69 12.63
CA ILE A 91 3.05 20.92 13.71
C ILE A 91 2.01 21.79 14.42
N ALA A 92 2.40 23.02 14.80
CA ALA A 92 1.54 23.96 15.48
C ALA A 92 0.36 24.41 14.62
N GLY A 93 0.59 24.68 13.33
CA GLY A 93 -0.44 25.12 12.39
C GLY A 93 -1.51 24.06 12.18
N THR A 94 -1.13 22.79 12.00
CA THR A 94 -2.11 21.70 11.88
C THR A 94 -2.85 21.44 13.18
N ALA A 95 -2.15 21.44 14.32
CA ALA A 95 -2.81 21.28 15.62
C ALA A 95 -3.77 22.43 15.94
N TYR A 96 -3.44 23.66 15.53
CA TYR A 96 -4.33 24.82 15.62
C TYR A 96 -5.63 24.56 14.86
N GLN A 97 -5.55 24.08 13.62
CA GLN A 97 -6.75 23.76 12.83
C GLN A 97 -7.58 22.64 13.47
N ILE A 98 -6.96 21.59 14.00
CA ILE A 98 -7.71 20.56 14.73
C ILE A 98 -8.41 21.17 15.95
N LEU A 99 -7.70 21.94 16.77
CA LEU A 99 -8.24 22.52 18.00
C LEU A 99 -9.39 23.50 17.75
N THR A 100 -9.40 24.20 16.61
CA THR A 100 -10.50 25.12 16.25
C THR A 100 -11.75 24.42 15.74
N HIS A 101 -11.62 23.19 15.20
CA HIS A 101 -12.74 22.45 14.62
C HIS A 101 -13.25 21.33 15.52
N TYR A 102 -12.43 20.83 16.45
CA TYR A 102 -12.73 19.64 17.26
C TYR A 102 -12.39 19.84 18.73
N ALA A 103 -13.19 19.20 19.60
CA ALA A 103 -12.93 19.15 21.03
C ALA A 103 -11.87 18.08 21.34
N VAL A 104 -10.60 18.47 21.34
CA VAL A 104 -9.45 17.59 21.60
C VAL A 104 -8.60 18.10 22.78
N GLN A 105 -7.72 17.24 23.29
CA GLN A 105 -6.69 17.57 24.27
C GLN A 105 -5.29 17.52 23.62
N GLY A 106 -4.25 17.31 24.42
CA GLY A 106 -2.86 17.17 23.98
C GLY A 106 -2.56 15.90 23.20
N LEU A 107 -1.45 15.94 22.48
CA LEU A 107 -0.96 14.86 21.65
C LEU A 107 0.54 14.74 21.85
N GLU A 108 1.05 13.52 22.03
CA GLU A 108 2.48 13.25 21.98
C GLU A 108 2.79 12.39 20.76
N VAL A 109 3.71 12.86 19.92
CA VAL A 109 4.18 12.18 18.72
C VAL A 109 5.68 11.98 18.82
N ASP A 110 6.12 10.73 18.80
CA ASP A 110 7.52 10.36 18.61
C ASP A 110 7.75 9.91 17.16
N ASN A 111 8.25 10.81 16.32
CA ASN A 111 8.79 10.42 15.03
C ASN A 111 10.14 9.72 15.26
N TYR A 112 10.12 8.40 15.37
CA TYR A 112 11.28 7.58 15.69
C TYR A 112 12.16 7.25 14.47
N ARG A 113 11.64 7.38 13.24
CA ARG A 113 12.41 7.15 12.01
C ARG A 113 11.93 8.06 10.88
N THR A 114 12.86 8.65 10.16
CA THR A 114 12.60 9.36 8.91
C THR A 114 13.61 8.88 7.88
N ASP A 115 13.16 8.26 6.80
CA ASP A 115 13.99 7.93 5.65
C ASP A 115 13.65 8.81 4.43
N LEU A 116 12.72 9.75 4.61
CA LEU A 116 12.40 10.78 3.62
C LEU A 116 13.57 11.79 3.48
N PRO A 117 14.08 12.02 2.27
CA PRO A 117 15.07 13.07 2.01
C PRO A 117 14.44 14.46 2.20
N ILE A 118 14.90 15.18 3.22
CA ILE A 118 14.40 16.52 3.57
C ILE A 118 14.81 17.53 2.49
N GLN A 119 13.91 18.48 2.15
CA GLN A 119 14.13 19.63 1.24
C GLN A 119 14.32 19.33 -0.26
N LYS A 120 13.93 18.14 -0.77
CA LYS A 120 14.22 17.72 -2.16
C LYS A 120 13.02 17.70 -3.12
N GLY A 121 11.99 18.50 -2.84
CA GLY A 121 10.75 18.48 -3.64
C GLY A 121 9.82 17.28 -3.39
N LEU A 122 10.04 16.57 -2.27
CA LEU A 122 9.24 15.41 -1.83
C LEU A 122 8.20 15.73 -0.74
N SER A 123 7.95 17.04 -0.52
CA SER A 123 6.92 17.57 0.40
C SER A 123 7.04 17.13 1.86
N SER A 124 8.23 17.28 2.44
CA SER A 124 8.47 16.96 3.85
C SER A 124 7.59 17.75 4.84
N SER A 125 7.25 19.02 4.54
CA SER A 125 6.36 19.82 5.39
C SER A 125 4.93 19.27 5.41
N ALA A 126 4.38 18.98 4.23
CA ALA A 126 3.05 18.41 4.10
C ALA A 126 2.94 17.03 4.75
N ALA A 127 3.97 16.19 4.65
CA ALA A 127 4.00 14.89 5.34
C ALA A 127 3.92 15.05 6.88
N ILE A 128 4.55 16.08 7.44
CA ILE A 128 4.43 16.41 8.88
C ILE A 128 3.02 16.87 9.21
N CYS A 129 2.44 17.78 8.42
CA CYS A 129 1.06 18.23 8.61
C CYS A 129 0.07 17.05 8.57
N VAL A 130 0.19 16.18 7.57
CA VAL A 130 -0.63 14.96 7.46
C VAL A 130 -0.41 14.03 8.64
N LEU A 131 0.83 13.86 9.12
CA LEU A 131 1.12 13.05 10.31
C LEU A 131 0.35 13.56 11.54
N ILE A 132 0.38 14.86 11.79
CA ILE A 132 -0.34 15.46 12.92
C ILE A 132 -1.85 15.31 12.77
N ALA A 133 -2.41 15.63 11.60
CA ALA A 133 -3.84 15.48 11.32
C ALA A 133 -4.30 14.03 11.53
N ARG A 134 -3.53 13.07 11.00
CA ARG A 134 -3.78 11.62 11.13
C ARG A 134 -3.67 11.13 12.57
N ALA A 135 -2.67 11.61 13.31
CA ALA A 135 -2.49 11.27 14.71
C ALA A 135 -3.70 11.70 15.55
N PHE A 136 -4.15 12.95 15.38
CA PHE A 136 -5.38 13.43 16.02
C PHE A 136 -6.61 12.66 15.55
N ASN A 137 -6.77 12.47 14.24
CA ASN A 137 -7.93 11.78 13.67
C ASN A 137 -8.11 10.39 14.29
N ARG A 138 -7.03 9.61 14.31
CA ARG A 138 -7.07 8.24 14.82
C ARG A 138 -7.23 8.19 16.33
N LEU A 139 -6.43 8.94 17.11
CA LEU A 139 -6.48 8.89 18.57
C LEU A 139 -7.78 9.48 19.16
N TYR A 140 -8.30 10.56 18.58
CA TYR A 140 -9.54 11.19 19.04
C TYR A 140 -10.77 10.69 18.27
N ASN A 141 -10.61 9.73 17.37
CA ASN A 141 -11.67 9.15 16.55
C ASN A 141 -12.55 10.24 15.89
N LEU A 142 -11.90 11.24 15.28
CA LEU A 142 -12.57 12.41 14.71
C LEU A 142 -13.43 12.07 13.47
N LYS A 143 -13.33 10.82 12.98
CA LYS A 143 -14.03 10.30 11.79
C LYS A 143 -13.71 11.09 10.51
N LEU A 144 -12.51 11.67 10.43
CA LEU A 144 -12.06 12.32 9.21
C LEU A 144 -11.74 11.28 8.15
N THR A 145 -12.28 11.50 6.97
CA THR A 145 -11.87 10.85 5.72
C THR A 145 -10.44 11.28 5.35
N LEU A 146 -9.78 10.54 4.44
CA LEU A 146 -8.46 10.93 3.92
C LEU A 146 -8.46 12.33 3.30
N ARG A 147 -9.57 12.71 2.64
CA ARG A 147 -9.75 14.05 2.08
C ARG A 147 -9.76 15.12 3.18
N GLU A 148 -10.44 14.85 4.29
CA GLU A 148 -10.49 15.78 5.43
C GLU A 148 -9.16 15.84 6.20
N GLU A 149 -8.43 14.73 6.34
CA GLU A 149 -7.04 14.75 6.86
C GLU A 149 -6.15 15.67 6.03
N MET A 150 -6.21 15.52 4.70
CA MET A 150 -5.49 16.35 3.74
C MET A 150 -5.90 17.83 3.86
N GLU A 151 -7.20 18.12 3.96
CA GLU A 151 -7.70 19.50 4.04
C GLU A 151 -7.23 20.18 5.33
N ILE A 152 -7.32 19.48 6.48
CA ILE A 152 -6.79 20.00 7.75
C ILE A 152 -5.28 20.23 7.68
N ALA A 153 -4.53 19.31 7.07
CA ALA A 153 -3.10 19.48 6.85
C ALA A 153 -2.81 20.73 5.99
N TYR A 154 -3.56 20.93 4.90
CA TYR A 154 -3.42 22.08 4.01
C TYR A 154 -3.74 23.40 4.72
N LEU A 155 -4.86 23.48 5.44
CA LEU A 155 -5.23 24.64 6.24
C LEU A 155 -4.21 24.93 7.34
N GLY A 156 -3.59 23.89 7.90
CA GLY A 156 -2.53 24.00 8.90
C GLY A 156 -1.24 24.56 8.32
N GLU A 157 -0.86 24.13 7.12
CA GLU A 157 0.31 24.68 6.43
C GLU A 157 0.07 26.13 5.99
N ARG A 158 -1.16 26.46 5.59
CA ARG A 158 -1.56 27.81 5.13
C ARG A 158 -1.47 28.91 6.17
N VAL A 159 -1.49 28.58 7.46
CA VAL A 159 -1.28 29.55 8.56
C VAL A 159 0.20 29.78 8.87
N THR A 160 1.09 28.98 8.28
CA THR A 160 2.54 29.18 8.36
C THR A 160 3.03 30.14 7.27
N PRO A 161 4.28 30.65 7.37
CA PRO A 161 4.91 31.38 6.26
C PRO A 161 5.11 30.54 4.98
N SER A 162 5.03 29.21 5.08
CA SER A 162 5.13 28.29 3.95
C SER A 162 3.82 28.31 3.15
N GLN A 163 3.77 29.10 2.08
CA GLN A 163 2.59 29.20 1.21
C GLN A 163 2.56 28.06 0.17
N CYS A 164 2.68 26.81 0.63
CA CYS A 164 2.61 25.65 -0.26
C CYS A 164 1.21 25.48 -0.87
N GLY A 165 1.17 24.91 -2.07
CA GLY A 165 -0.07 24.58 -2.75
C GLY A 165 -0.72 23.29 -2.22
N ARG A 166 -1.94 23.00 -2.70
CA ARG A 166 -2.79 21.89 -2.24
C ARG A 166 -2.31 20.51 -2.69
N MET A 167 -1.41 20.46 -3.67
CA MET A 167 -0.91 19.20 -4.23
C MET A 167 -0.05 18.39 -3.24
N ASP A 168 0.59 19.07 -2.29
CA ASP A 168 1.61 18.47 -1.43
C ASP A 168 1.01 17.56 -0.36
N GLN A 169 -0.22 17.83 0.05
CA GLN A 169 -0.93 17.04 1.04
C GLN A 169 -1.49 15.73 0.48
N ALA A 170 -1.30 15.47 -0.83
CA ALA A 170 -1.56 14.18 -1.46
C ALA A 170 -0.81 13.00 -0.82
N CYS A 171 0.26 13.25 -0.07
CA CYS A 171 0.93 12.24 0.76
C CYS A 171 -0.03 11.52 1.74
N ALA A 172 -1.20 12.11 2.05
CA ALA A 172 -2.25 11.45 2.82
C ALA A 172 -2.74 10.14 2.17
N PHE A 173 -2.67 10.00 0.84
CA PHE A 173 -3.15 8.81 0.11
C PHE A 173 -2.16 7.63 0.11
N GLY A 174 -1.03 7.73 0.80
CA GLY A 174 -0.06 6.64 0.85
C GLY A 174 0.65 6.46 -0.50
N ASN A 175 1.01 5.22 -0.82
CA ASN A 175 1.74 4.87 -2.06
C ASN A 175 0.83 4.74 -3.29
N GLN A 176 -0.47 4.98 -3.14
CA GLN A 176 -1.42 4.90 -4.25
C GLN A 176 -1.26 6.13 -5.16
N PRO A 177 -1.06 5.96 -6.47
CA PRO A 177 -1.11 7.09 -7.37
C PRO A 177 -2.52 7.66 -7.46
N ILE A 178 -2.62 8.98 -7.52
CA ILE A 178 -3.87 9.71 -7.62
C ILE A 178 -3.80 10.75 -8.73
N LEU A 179 -4.89 10.89 -9.47
CA LEU A 179 -5.15 12.05 -10.32
C LEU A 179 -5.89 13.10 -9.49
N MET A 180 -5.30 14.29 -9.38
CA MET A 180 -5.89 15.45 -8.73
C MET A 180 -6.42 16.42 -9.79
N THR A 181 -7.60 16.97 -9.55
CA THR A 181 -8.22 18.03 -10.39
C THR A 181 -8.51 19.25 -9.53
N PHE A 182 -8.04 20.42 -9.98
CA PHE A 182 -8.18 21.71 -9.30
C PHE A 182 -9.12 22.62 -10.11
N ASP A 183 -10.28 22.96 -9.54
CA ASP A 183 -11.32 23.79 -10.18
C ASP A 183 -11.71 24.91 -9.22
N GLY A 184 -10.93 25.99 -9.22
CA GLY A 184 -11.05 27.05 -8.22
C GLY A 184 -10.68 26.52 -6.83
N ASP A 185 -11.60 26.66 -5.87
CA ASP A 185 -11.42 26.15 -4.50
C ASP A 185 -11.73 24.65 -4.35
N ARG A 186 -12.31 24.02 -5.38
CA ARG A 186 -12.68 22.61 -5.37
C ARG A 186 -11.49 21.75 -5.82
N VAL A 187 -11.22 20.69 -5.05
CA VAL A 187 -10.22 19.68 -5.40
C VAL A 187 -10.87 18.30 -5.44
N ASP A 188 -10.74 17.62 -6.57
CA ASP A 188 -11.18 16.24 -6.78
C ASP A 188 -10.00 15.28 -6.95
N PHE A 189 -10.26 14.02 -6.62
CA PHE A 189 -9.26 12.96 -6.58
C PHE A 189 -9.81 11.70 -7.24
N GLU A 190 -9.00 11.05 -8.03
CA GLU A 190 -9.27 9.72 -8.58
C GLU A 190 -8.07 8.81 -8.27
N ALA A 191 -8.33 7.73 -7.54
CA ALA A 191 -7.31 6.74 -7.22
C ALA A 191 -7.02 5.85 -8.43
N LEU A 192 -5.74 5.66 -8.75
CA LEU A 192 -5.31 4.90 -9.92
C LEU A 192 -4.76 3.54 -9.51
N THR A 193 -5.01 2.54 -10.35
CA THR A 193 -4.39 1.21 -10.23
C THR A 193 -3.14 1.16 -11.08
N VAL A 194 -2.05 0.71 -10.49
CA VAL A 194 -0.77 0.49 -11.17
C VAL A 194 -0.72 -0.95 -11.63
N LYS A 195 -0.66 -1.20 -12.95
CA LYS A 195 -0.59 -2.57 -13.50
C LYS A 195 0.82 -3.13 -13.60
N GLN A 196 1.80 -2.27 -13.84
CA GLN A 196 3.21 -2.64 -13.91
C GLN A 196 4.02 -1.78 -12.96
N ALA A 197 5.03 -2.38 -12.32
CA ALA A 197 5.94 -1.66 -11.43
C ALA A 197 6.56 -0.45 -12.14
N LEU A 198 6.54 0.71 -11.48
CA LEU A 198 7.23 1.91 -11.97
C LEU A 198 8.54 2.07 -11.19
N HIS A 199 9.67 1.84 -11.88
CA HIS A 199 11.00 2.01 -11.30
C HIS A 199 11.50 3.43 -11.58
N LEU A 200 11.32 4.32 -10.60
CA LEU A 200 11.68 5.72 -10.70
C LEU A 200 13.02 6.01 -10.03
N ILE A 201 13.76 6.97 -10.57
CA ILE A 201 14.99 7.49 -9.96
C ILE A 201 14.78 8.96 -9.69
N ILE A 202 14.86 9.36 -8.43
CA ILE A 202 14.80 10.76 -8.01
C ILE A 202 16.23 11.24 -7.85
N VAL A 203 16.59 12.31 -8.54
CA VAL A 203 17.96 12.84 -8.56
C VAL A 203 17.96 14.26 -8.03
N ASP A 204 18.61 14.48 -6.91
CA ASP A 204 19.03 15.80 -6.46
C ASP A 204 20.16 16.27 -7.38
N LEU A 205 19.94 17.36 -8.10
CA LEU A 205 20.88 17.88 -9.08
C LEU A 205 22.05 18.63 -8.42
N GLY A 206 21.99 18.89 -7.11
CA GLY A 206 22.99 19.67 -6.38
C GLY A 206 23.14 21.09 -6.93
N GLY A 207 22.10 21.62 -7.58
CA GLY A 207 22.06 22.97 -8.12
C GLY A 207 21.33 23.94 -7.19
N ASN A 208 21.51 25.24 -7.47
CA ASN A 208 20.82 26.29 -6.74
C ASN A 208 19.64 26.79 -7.56
N LYS A 209 18.48 26.97 -6.93
CA LYS A 209 17.33 27.65 -7.51
C LYS A 209 16.60 28.47 -6.46
N ASN A 210 15.93 29.54 -6.90
CA ASN A 210 15.04 30.32 -6.06
C ASN A 210 13.57 29.97 -6.36
N THR A 211 13.02 29.01 -5.60
CA THR A 211 11.62 28.58 -5.72
C THR A 211 10.64 29.75 -5.60
N GLN A 212 10.88 30.70 -4.68
CA GLN A 212 9.98 31.83 -4.49
C GLN A 212 9.94 32.74 -5.72
N LYS A 213 11.11 32.99 -6.34
CA LYS A 213 11.18 33.77 -7.59
C LYS A 213 10.44 33.08 -8.72
N ILE A 214 10.66 31.77 -8.91
CA ILE A 214 9.97 30.98 -9.94
C ILE A 214 8.46 31.09 -9.74
N LEU A 215 7.96 30.87 -8.52
CA LEU A 215 6.54 30.95 -8.23
C LEU A 215 5.98 32.36 -8.48
N ASN A 216 6.67 33.42 -8.04
CA ASN A 216 6.24 34.80 -8.28
C ASN A 216 6.14 35.10 -9.78
N ASP A 217 7.19 34.84 -10.55
CA ASP A 217 7.23 35.15 -11.98
C ASP A 217 6.15 34.39 -12.78
N LEU A 218 5.85 33.14 -12.38
CA LEU A 218 4.78 32.35 -12.98
C LEU A 218 3.38 32.81 -12.55
N ASN A 219 3.19 33.20 -11.28
CA ASN A 219 1.91 33.74 -10.80
C ASN A 219 1.59 35.10 -11.43
N ASP A 220 2.60 35.94 -11.71
CA ASP A 220 2.44 37.22 -12.40
C ASP A 220 1.88 37.07 -13.84
N CYS A 221 1.93 35.85 -14.40
CA CYS A 221 1.29 35.54 -15.68
C CYS A 221 -0.24 35.43 -15.58
N TYR A 222 -0.81 35.29 -14.39
CA TYR A 222 -2.23 35.07 -14.09
C TYR A 222 -2.87 36.31 -13.44
N PRO A 223 -4.22 36.41 -13.41
CA PRO A 223 -5.21 35.54 -14.06
C PRO A 223 -5.53 35.92 -15.50
N PHE A 224 -5.05 37.07 -15.98
CA PHE A 224 -5.29 37.55 -17.35
C PHE A 224 -3.96 37.75 -18.08
N PRO A 225 -3.71 37.06 -19.20
CA PRO A 225 -2.43 37.14 -19.88
C PRO A 225 -2.25 38.50 -20.57
N GLN A 226 -1.15 39.19 -20.27
CA GLN A 226 -0.90 40.56 -20.78
C GLN A 226 0.01 40.59 -22.01
N ASN A 227 0.76 39.51 -22.25
CA ASN A 227 1.74 39.42 -23.33
C ASN A 227 1.89 37.96 -23.78
N LYS A 228 2.75 37.72 -24.78
CA LYS A 228 2.95 36.39 -25.35
C LYS A 228 3.53 35.37 -24.36
N ILE A 229 4.38 35.81 -23.43
CA ILE A 229 4.94 34.94 -22.38
C ILE A 229 3.81 34.45 -21.48
N HIS A 230 2.93 35.35 -21.02
CA HIS A 230 1.80 34.97 -20.16
C HIS A 230 0.86 33.99 -20.88
N GLN A 231 0.56 34.24 -22.17
CA GLN A 231 -0.24 33.32 -22.98
C GLN A 231 0.39 31.93 -23.11
N ASN A 232 1.72 31.86 -23.22
CA ASN A 232 2.44 30.59 -23.29
C ASN A 232 2.37 29.83 -21.95
N VAL A 233 2.53 30.54 -20.82
CA VAL A 233 2.38 29.96 -19.47
C VAL A 233 0.95 29.41 -19.28
N HIS A 234 -0.08 30.18 -19.65
CA HIS A 234 -1.48 29.72 -19.61
C HIS A 234 -1.72 28.49 -20.48
N ARG A 235 -1.17 28.49 -21.70
CA ARG A 235 -1.31 27.37 -22.63
C ARG A 235 -0.67 26.09 -22.07
N TYR A 236 0.51 26.20 -21.50
CA TYR A 236 1.22 25.06 -20.91
C TYR A 236 0.49 24.52 -19.69
N LEU A 237 0.20 25.37 -18.69
CA LEU A 237 -0.45 24.94 -17.44
C LEU A 237 -1.92 24.54 -17.61
N GLY A 238 -2.56 24.98 -18.69
CA GLY A 238 -3.89 24.55 -19.10
C GLY A 238 -3.86 23.38 -20.07
N SER A 239 -4.18 23.65 -21.34
CA SER A 239 -4.47 22.61 -22.35
C SER A 239 -3.36 21.57 -22.55
N ILE A 240 -2.08 21.98 -22.57
CA ILE A 240 -0.96 21.05 -22.77
C ILE A 240 -0.85 20.14 -21.54
N ASN A 241 -0.82 20.71 -20.33
CA ASN A 241 -0.76 19.94 -19.10
C ASN A 241 -1.93 18.95 -18.99
N ALA A 242 -3.16 19.40 -19.22
CA ALA A 242 -4.35 18.54 -19.16
C ALA A 242 -4.21 17.31 -20.08
N GLN A 243 -3.76 17.52 -21.31
CA GLN A 243 -3.54 16.43 -22.28
C GLN A 243 -2.45 15.46 -21.82
N PHE A 244 -1.31 15.96 -21.34
CA PHE A 244 -0.20 15.11 -20.90
C PHE A 244 -0.53 14.33 -19.63
N VAL A 245 -1.20 14.95 -18.66
CA VAL A 245 -1.67 14.27 -17.45
C VAL A 245 -2.66 13.16 -17.80
N GLN A 246 -3.60 13.40 -18.72
CA GLN A 246 -4.53 12.37 -19.18
C GLN A 246 -3.80 11.19 -19.84
N HIS A 247 -2.86 11.46 -20.75
CA HIS A 247 -2.06 10.42 -21.39
C HIS A 247 -1.20 9.65 -20.39
N ALA A 248 -0.60 10.33 -19.41
CA ALA A 248 0.21 9.71 -18.37
C ALA A 248 -0.64 8.81 -17.46
N THR A 249 -1.84 9.26 -17.07
CA THR A 249 -2.81 8.46 -16.31
C THR A 249 -3.17 7.18 -17.06
N THR A 250 -3.46 7.28 -18.36
CA THR A 250 -3.74 6.12 -19.21
C THR A 250 -2.54 5.17 -19.28
N ALA A 251 -1.32 5.70 -19.44
CA ALA A 251 -0.10 4.88 -19.48
C ALA A 251 0.11 4.12 -18.17
N VAL A 252 -0.07 4.76 -17.00
CA VAL A 252 0.03 4.08 -15.69
C VAL A 252 -1.02 2.98 -15.53
N GLN A 253 -2.28 3.26 -15.88
CA GLN A 253 -3.38 2.30 -15.78
C GLN A 253 -3.25 1.12 -16.76
N GLN A 254 -2.56 1.31 -17.89
CA GLN A 254 -2.27 0.26 -18.87
C GLN A 254 -0.96 -0.48 -18.59
N GLY A 255 -0.13 0.03 -17.68
CA GLY A 255 1.22 -0.50 -17.44
C GLY A 255 2.21 -0.14 -18.56
N ASP A 256 1.95 0.89 -19.36
CA ASP A 256 2.87 1.31 -20.43
C ASP A 256 3.97 2.24 -19.89
N VAL A 257 4.95 1.65 -19.22
CA VAL A 257 6.07 2.36 -18.57
C VAL A 257 6.95 3.09 -19.61
N GLN A 258 7.09 2.53 -20.80
CA GLN A 258 7.84 3.15 -21.90
C GLN A 258 7.17 4.44 -22.38
N ARG A 259 5.84 4.40 -22.58
CA ARG A 259 5.06 5.57 -22.93
C ARG A 259 5.12 6.63 -21.85
N LEU A 260 5.04 6.24 -20.57
CA LEU A 260 5.19 7.16 -19.45
C LEU A 260 6.53 7.93 -19.49
N GLY A 261 7.65 7.21 -19.68
CA GLY A 261 8.97 7.84 -19.80
C GLY A 261 9.10 8.74 -21.05
N THR A 262 8.53 8.32 -22.18
CA THR A 262 8.47 9.15 -23.40
C THR A 262 7.70 10.45 -23.15
N LEU A 263 6.53 10.36 -22.49
CA LEU A 263 5.73 11.51 -22.12
C LEU A 263 6.47 12.46 -21.17
N MET A 264 7.29 11.95 -20.24
CA MET A 264 8.11 12.79 -19.37
C MET A 264 9.12 13.65 -20.15
N THR A 265 9.77 13.05 -21.14
CA THR A 265 10.73 13.77 -22.01
C THR A 265 10.01 14.82 -22.87
N GLN A 266 8.84 14.47 -23.40
CA GLN A 266 8.02 15.35 -24.21
C GLN A 266 7.49 16.55 -23.41
N ILE A 267 6.94 16.32 -22.20
CA ILE A 267 6.44 17.42 -21.37
C ILE A 267 7.57 18.32 -20.87
N GLN A 268 8.78 17.77 -20.63
CA GLN A 268 9.93 18.60 -20.30
C GLN A 268 10.28 19.55 -21.46
N THR A 269 10.24 19.07 -22.70
CA THR A 269 10.46 19.92 -23.88
C THR A 269 9.40 21.02 -24.00
N GLU A 270 8.13 20.69 -23.74
CA GLU A 270 7.05 21.68 -23.71
C GLU A 270 7.23 22.70 -22.57
N PHE A 271 7.70 22.26 -21.40
CA PHE A 271 8.02 23.12 -20.27
C PHE A 271 9.12 24.10 -20.66
N ASP A 272 10.21 23.61 -21.25
CA ASP A 272 11.35 24.44 -21.65
C ASP A 272 10.92 25.52 -22.65
N LEU A 273 10.09 25.14 -23.63
CA LEU A 273 9.59 26.05 -24.66
C LEU A 273 8.67 27.14 -24.11
N HIS A 274 7.82 26.80 -23.14
CA HIS A 274 6.74 27.70 -22.70
C HIS A 274 7.05 28.46 -21.40
N LEU A 275 7.80 27.86 -20.46
CA LEU A 275 7.96 28.36 -19.10
C LEU A 275 9.32 29.04 -18.88
N ILE A 276 10.39 28.59 -19.54
CA ILE A 276 11.72 29.24 -19.43
C ILE A 276 11.65 30.76 -19.71
N PRO A 277 10.94 31.25 -20.75
CA PRO A 277 10.86 32.68 -21.01
C PRO A 277 10.27 33.52 -19.87
N ALA A 278 9.47 32.94 -18.98
CA ALA A 278 8.89 33.64 -17.83
C ALA A 278 9.90 33.82 -16.68
N CYS A 279 10.85 32.90 -16.51
CA CYS A 279 11.85 32.95 -15.44
C CYS A 279 13.19 32.36 -15.91
N PRO A 280 13.87 32.97 -16.90
CA PRO A 280 14.97 32.34 -17.63
C PRO A 280 16.20 32.06 -16.76
N ASP A 281 16.46 32.91 -15.76
CA ASP A 281 17.58 32.77 -14.83
C ASP A 281 17.46 31.57 -13.90
N GLN A 282 16.24 31.05 -13.68
CA GLN A 282 16.00 29.91 -12.79
C GLN A 282 15.62 28.63 -13.54
N LEU A 283 14.88 28.75 -14.66
CA LEU A 283 14.27 27.61 -15.34
C LEU A 283 15.11 26.99 -16.47
N THR A 284 16.21 27.63 -16.89
CA THR A 284 17.10 27.09 -17.94
C THR A 284 17.73 25.74 -17.58
N ALA A 285 17.89 25.45 -16.27
CA ALA A 285 18.21 24.13 -15.73
C ALA A 285 19.32 23.31 -16.46
N PRO A 286 20.54 23.85 -16.65
CA PRO A 286 21.58 23.16 -17.40
C PRO A 286 21.99 21.80 -16.82
N LYS A 287 21.94 21.62 -15.49
CA LYS A 287 22.25 20.30 -14.87
C LYS A 287 21.16 19.28 -15.15
N LEU A 288 19.88 19.69 -15.10
CA LEU A 288 18.75 18.84 -15.47
C LEU A 288 18.94 18.30 -16.90
N HIS A 289 19.18 19.18 -17.87
CA HIS A 289 19.34 18.78 -19.27
C HIS A 289 20.57 17.88 -19.48
N ARG A 290 21.68 18.18 -18.80
CA ARG A 290 22.87 17.32 -18.86
C ARG A 290 22.59 15.91 -18.32
N LEU A 291 21.79 15.79 -17.25
CA LEU A 291 21.40 14.50 -16.69
C LEU A 291 20.49 13.72 -17.65
N ILE A 292 19.34 14.29 -18.04
CA ILE A 292 18.30 13.54 -18.79
C ILE A 292 18.75 13.16 -20.21
N THR A 293 19.71 13.90 -20.78
CA THR A 293 20.29 13.61 -22.11
C THR A 293 21.60 12.82 -22.04
N HIS A 294 22.07 12.43 -20.85
CA HIS A 294 23.37 11.77 -20.69
C HIS A 294 23.41 10.43 -21.47
N PRO A 295 24.35 10.23 -22.42
CA PRO A 295 24.37 9.05 -23.28
C PRO A 295 24.46 7.73 -22.52
N SER A 296 25.21 7.69 -21.43
CA SER A 296 25.37 6.47 -20.61
C SER A 296 24.07 6.05 -19.91
N LEU A 297 23.11 6.97 -19.69
CA LEU A 297 21.84 6.65 -19.04
C LEU A 297 20.78 6.11 -20.02
N GLN A 298 20.83 6.51 -21.29
CA GLN A 298 19.79 6.16 -22.29
C GLN A 298 19.51 4.65 -22.45
N PRO A 299 20.51 3.74 -22.31
CA PRO A 299 20.23 2.31 -22.31
C PRO A 299 19.33 1.86 -21.15
N PHE A 300 19.32 2.58 -20.02
CA PHE A 300 18.69 2.16 -18.77
C PHE A 300 17.41 2.93 -18.41
N ILE A 301 17.14 4.06 -19.06
CA ILE A 301 15.94 4.88 -18.81
C ILE A 301 15.04 4.99 -20.05
N PHE A 302 13.75 5.19 -19.84
CA PHE A 302 12.79 5.54 -20.89
C PHE A 302 12.63 7.05 -21.07
N GLY A 303 12.99 7.85 -20.06
CA GLY A 303 12.94 9.31 -20.10
C GLY A 303 12.95 9.94 -18.71
N GLY A 304 12.86 11.26 -18.66
CA GLY A 304 12.88 12.01 -17.41
C GLY A 304 12.54 13.48 -17.56
N LYS A 305 12.30 14.14 -16.43
CA LYS A 305 11.91 15.56 -16.31
C LYS A 305 12.29 16.13 -14.95
N GLY A 306 12.23 17.45 -14.79
CA GLY A 306 12.34 18.07 -13.47
C GLY A 306 11.10 17.86 -12.62
N VAL A 307 11.23 18.18 -11.33
CA VAL A 307 10.22 17.96 -10.28
C VAL A 307 9.91 19.25 -9.52
N GLY A 308 8.65 19.41 -9.11
CA GLY A 308 8.20 20.52 -8.27
C GLY A 308 8.33 21.85 -9.00
N SER A 309 9.02 22.83 -8.43
CA SER A 309 9.21 24.12 -9.11
C SER A 309 10.23 24.11 -10.25
N GLN A 310 10.66 22.93 -10.71
CA GLN A 310 11.61 22.75 -11.84
C GLN A 310 12.99 23.40 -11.54
N GLY A 311 13.76 23.78 -12.57
CA GLY A 311 15.13 24.28 -12.42
C GLY A 311 16.15 23.19 -12.05
N ASP A 312 17.37 23.58 -11.68
CA ASP A 312 18.43 22.66 -11.21
C ASP A 312 18.23 22.20 -9.76
N GLY A 313 16.99 21.89 -9.37
CA GLY A 313 16.66 21.34 -8.06
C GLY A 313 16.67 19.82 -8.07
N THR A 314 15.56 19.23 -8.52
CA THR A 314 15.35 17.78 -8.51
C THR A 314 14.86 17.31 -9.87
N ALA A 315 15.37 16.17 -10.33
CA ALA A 315 14.88 15.45 -11.50
C ALA A 315 14.24 14.12 -11.12
N GLN A 316 13.39 13.60 -12.00
CA GLN A 316 12.87 12.24 -11.96
C GLN A 316 13.15 11.54 -13.30
N LEU A 317 13.54 10.28 -13.23
CA LEU A 317 13.77 9.41 -14.39
C LEU A 317 12.92 8.15 -14.26
N VAL A 318 12.44 7.61 -15.38
CA VAL A 318 11.78 6.30 -15.45
C VAL A 318 12.78 5.27 -15.96
N ALA A 319 13.17 4.30 -15.14
CA ALA A 319 14.05 3.21 -15.53
C ALA A 319 13.29 2.10 -16.26
N LYS A 320 14.01 1.32 -17.09
CA LYS A 320 13.42 0.21 -17.87
C LYS A 320 13.09 -1.04 -17.04
N GLY A 321 13.50 -1.06 -15.77
CA GLY A 321 13.35 -2.19 -14.87
C GLY A 321 14.20 -2.01 -13.62
N ARG A 322 14.10 -2.94 -12.66
CA ARG A 322 14.86 -2.91 -11.39
C ARG A 322 16.38 -2.91 -11.60
N GLU A 323 16.89 -3.78 -12.47
CA GLU A 323 18.34 -3.85 -12.76
C GLU A 323 18.82 -2.56 -13.46
N SER A 324 18.03 -2.06 -14.42
CA SER A 324 18.32 -0.78 -15.09
C SER A 324 18.31 0.41 -14.12
N GLN A 325 17.43 0.40 -13.12
CA GLN A 325 17.39 1.42 -12.06
C GLN A 325 18.70 1.44 -11.27
N ALA A 326 19.20 0.27 -10.85
CA ALA A 326 20.47 0.16 -10.14
C ALA A 326 21.66 0.61 -11.00
N ASN A 327 21.71 0.18 -12.26
CA ASN A 327 22.76 0.59 -13.20
C ASN A 327 22.76 2.09 -13.47
N ALA A 328 21.58 2.70 -13.67
CA ALA A 328 21.44 4.13 -13.86
C ALA A 328 21.89 4.92 -12.62
N ILE A 329 21.53 4.47 -11.40
CA ILE A 329 21.99 5.09 -10.15
C ILE A 329 23.52 5.04 -10.04
N ALA A 330 24.14 3.90 -10.35
CA ALA A 330 25.60 3.77 -10.33
C ALA A 330 26.28 4.70 -11.34
N ILE A 331 25.69 4.88 -12.52
CA ILE A 331 26.17 5.84 -13.52
C ILE A 331 26.03 7.27 -13.02
N ILE A 332 24.92 7.63 -12.38
CA ILE A 332 24.72 8.97 -11.82
C ILE A 332 25.79 9.26 -10.76
N GLN A 333 26.01 8.35 -9.82
CA GLN A 333 27.00 8.51 -8.77
C GLN A 333 28.44 8.64 -9.31
N ARG A 334 28.75 7.95 -10.41
CA ARG A 334 30.07 7.99 -11.05
C ARG A 334 30.28 9.26 -11.89
N ASP A 335 29.33 9.58 -12.74
CA ASP A 335 29.47 10.64 -13.76
C ASP A 335 29.04 12.02 -13.25
N PHE A 336 28.27 12.07 -12.16
CA PHE A 336 27.74 13.27 -11.51
C PHE A 336 27.91 13.17 -9.98
N PRO A 337 29.15 13.20 -9.45
CA PRO A 337 29.42 13.03 -8.02
C PRO A 337 28.78 14.11 -7.12
N GLU A 338 28.37 15.24 -7.70
CA GLU A 338 27.60 16.28 -7.01
C GLU A 338 26.11 15.95 -6.83
N MET A 339 25.60 14.96 -7.56
CA MET A 339 24.19 14.57 -7.54
C MET A 339 23.93 13.43 -6.55
N GLN A 340 22.73 13.42 -5.96
CA GLN A 340 22.29 12.31 -5.12
C GLN A 340 21.08 11.63 -5.73
N ALA A 341 21.21 10.36 -6.08
CA ALA A 341 20.15 9.55 -6.67
C ALA A 341 19.51 8.63 -5.63
N LEU A 342 18.19 8.50 -5.70
CA LEU A 342 17.35 7.68 -4.83
C LEU A 342 16.43 6.82 -5.68
N SER A 343 16.30 5.54 -5.32
CA SER A 343 15.35 4.64 -5.94
C SER A 343 13.96 4.81 -5.31
N LEU A 344 12.96 4.98 -6.17
CA LEU A 344 11.54 4.86 -5.81
C LEU A 344 10.94 3.77 -6.69
N THR A 345 10.29 2.78 -6.08
CA THR A 345 9.53 1.78 -6.84
C THR A 345 8.06 1.85 -6.44
N ILE A 346 7.20 2.09 -7.41
CA ILE A 346 5.75 2.02 -7.23
C ILE A 346 5.36 0.62 -7.66
N SER A 347 5.05 -0.24 -6.68
CA SER A 347 4.63 -1.61 -6.94
C SER A 347 3.28 -1.62 -7.64
N PRO A 348 3.04 -2.60 -8.53
CA PRO A 348 1.71 -2.81 -9.07
C PRO A 348 0.77 -3.14 -7.90
N GLN A 349 -0.41 -2.53 -7.93
CA GLN A 349 -1.45 -2.83 -6.95
C GLN A 349 -2.16 -4.09 -7.40
N SER A 350 -2.36 -5.02 -6.47
CA SER A 350 -3.14 -6.21 -6.78
C SER A 350 -4.55 -5.83 -7.20
N SER A 351 -4.99 -6.34 -8.34
CA SER A 351 -6.38 -6.24 -8.79
C SER A 351 -7.32 -7.10 -7.92
N VAL A 352 -6.77 -7.92 -7.02
CA VAL A 352 -7.52 -8.82 -6.15
C VAL A 352 -8.16 -8.02 -5.02
N LYS A 353 -9.48 -7.86 -5.10
CA LYS A 353 -10.27 -7.12 -4.10
C LYS A 353 -10.98 -8.03 -3.10
N LYS A 354 -11.11 -9.31 -3.42
CA LYS A 354 -11.88 -10.30 -2.66
C LYS A 354 -10.97 -11.33 -2.02
N ALA A 355 -11.25 -11.70 -0.78
CA ALA A 355 -10.69 -12.87 -0.14
C ALA A 355 -11.79 -13.88 0.22
N VAL A 356 -11.47 -15.16 0.15
CA VAL A 356 -12.31 -16.27 0.58
C VAL A 356 -11.61 -16.99 1.73
N ILE A 357 -12.36 -17.25 2.81
CA ILE A 357 -11.88 -18.00 3.97
C ILE A 357 -12.85 -19.15 4.26
N PRO A 358 -12.48 -20.41 3.95
CA PRO A 358 -13.31 -21.56 4.27
C PRO A 358 -13.25 -21.90 5.77
N ALA A 359 -14.39 -21.79 6.45
CA ALA A 359 -14.59 -22.07 7.88
C ALA A 359 -15.77 -23.04 8.15
N ALA A 360 -16.18 -23.78 7.13
CA ALA A 360 -17.36 -24.65 7.18
C ALA A 360 -17.04 -26.09 7.61
N GLY A 361 -15.80 -26.44 7.97
CA GLY A 361 -15.42 -27.80 8.34
C GLY A 361 -15.96 -28.28 9.70
N PHE A 362 -16.00 -29.61 9.89
CA PHE A 362 -16.41 -30.22 11.17
C PHE A 362 -15.35 -30.06 12.28
N GLY A 363 -14.09 -29.82 11.91
CA GLY A 363 -12.99 -29.75 12.88
C GLY A 363 -12.82 -31.03 13.70
N THR A 364 -12.99 -32.20 13.07
CA THR A 364 -12.98 -33.51 13.75
C THR A 364 -11.69 -33.78 14.53
N ARG A 365 -10.55 -33.28 14.03
CA ARG A 365 -9.24 -33.37 14.70
C ARG A 365 -9.16 -32.61 16.03
N MET A 366 -10.07 -31.65 16.24
CA MET A 366 -10.18 -30.85 17.47
C MET A 366 -11.36 -31.32 18.35
N PHE A 367 -12.01 -32.44 18.02
CA PHE A 367 -13.04 -33.01 18.89
C PHE A 367 -12.41 -33.40 20.26
N PRO A 368 -13.09 -33.16 21.41
CA PRO A 368 -14.51 -32.83 21.58
C PRO A 368 -14.88 -31.35 21.58
N VAL A 369 -13.93 -30.40 21.59
CA VAL A 369 -14.27 -28.97 21.73
C VAL A 369 -15.13 -28.47 20.56
N THR A 370 -14.91 -29.01 19.36
CA THR A 370 -15.65 -28.69 18.14
C THR A 370 -17.11 -29.12 18.13
N LYS A 371 -17.55 -29.88 19.15
CA LYS A 371 -18.98 -30.11 19.38
C LYS A 371 -19.74 -28.83 19.76
N VAL A 372 -19.05 -27.85 20.35
CA VAL A 372 -19.66 -26.63 20.89
C VAL A 372 -19.05 -25.37 20.28
N VAL A 373 -17.74 -25.35 20.03
CA VAL A 373 -17.02 -24.18 19.53
C VAL A 373 -16.31 -24.52 18.23
N LYS A 374 -16.61 -23.79 17.15
CA LYS A 374 -15.91 -23.94 15.86
C LYS A 374 -14.41 -23.69 16.03
N LYS A 375 -13.56 -24.46 15.33
CA LYS A 375 -12.10 -24.39 15.53
C LYS A 375 -11.56 -23.00 15.19
N GLU A 376 -12.16 -22.33 14.23
CA GLU A 376 -11.84 -20.98 13.77
C GLU A 376 -12.17 -19.91 14.83
N MET A 377 -13.02 -20.25 15.81
CA MET A 377 -13.38 -19.40 16.95
C MET A 377 -12.50 -19.64 18.18
N LEU A 378 -11.56 -20.61 18.13
CA LEU A 378 -10.63 -20.84 19.23
C LEU A 378 -9.67 -19.64 19.35
N PRO A 379 -9.36 -19.19 20.58
CA PRO A 379 -8.58 -17.98 20.80
C PRO A 379 -7.08 -18.24 20.58
N ILE A 380 -6.36 -17.21 20.17
CA ILE A 380 -4.91 -17.12 20.25
C ILE A 380 -4.51 -15.77 20.83
N ILE A 381 -3.38 -15.70 21.52
CA ILE A 381 -2.84 -14.43 22.01
C ILE A 381 -2.05 -13.79 20.86
N ASP A 382 -2.51 -12.64 20.40
CA ASP A 382 -1.81 -11.85 19.39
C ASP A 382 -0.73 -10.97 20.03
N HIS A 383 0.15 -10.39 19.21
CA HIS A 383 1.25 -9.53 19.66
C HIS A 383 0.81 -8.28 20.44
N ASP A 384 -0.44 -7.83 20.25
CA ASP A 384 -1.04 -6.75 21.04
C ASP A 384 -1.53 -7.21 22.43
N GLY A 385 -1.27 -8.47 22.79
CA GLY A 385 -1.67 -9.09 24.05
C GLY A 385 -3.15 -9.50 24.10
N ARG A 386 -3.92 -9.31 23.01
CA ARG A 386 -5.34 -9.65 22.97
C ARG A 386 -5.53 -11.11 22.62
N ALA A 387 -6.44 -11.76 23.33
CA ALA A 387 -6.99 -13.03 22.91
C ALA A 387 -7.97 -12.80 21.74
N LYS A 388 -7.58 -13.21 20.53
CA LYS A 388 -8.36 -13.06 19.30
C LYS A 388 -8.77 -14.44 18.77
N PRO A 389 -10.00 -14.63 18.27
CA PRO A 389 -10.34 -15.82 17.50
C PRO A 389 -9.42 -15.96 16.29
N ILE A 390 -9.03 -17.19 15.95
CA ILE A 390 -8.20 -17.49 14.78
C ILE A 390 -8.74 -16.83 13.51
N ILE A 391 -10.06 -16.88 13.29
CA ILE A 391 -10.70 -16.29 12.10
C ILE A 391 -10.44 -14.78 11.99
N LEU A 392 -10.36 -14.06 13.12
CA LEU A 392 -10.08 -12.63 13.11
C LEU A 392 -8.66 -12.36 12.61
N LYS A 393 -7.67 -13.18 13.01
CA LYS A 393 -6.29 -13.03 12.51
C LYS A 393 -6.20 -13.23 11.00
N ILE A 394 -6.97 -14.17 10.45
CA ILE A 394 -7.00 -14.44 9.01
C ILE A 394 -7.68 -13.29 8.25
N VAL A 395 -8.75 -12.72 8.83
CA VAL A 395 -9.39 -11.50 8.31
C VAL A 395 -8.43 -10.32 8.32
N GLU A 396 -7.74 -10.09 9.45
CA GLU A 396 -6.74 -9.03 9.58
C GLU A 396 -5.60 -9.17 8.57
N GLU A 397 -5.14 -10.40 8.29
CA GLU A 397 -4.13 -10.69 7.27
C GLU A 397 -4.58 -10.29 5.86
N ALA A 398 -5.84 -10.62 5.49
CA ALA A 398 -6.42 -10.22 4.20
C ALA A 398 -6.53 -8.69 4.09
N ILE A 399 -6.99 -8.01 5.14
CA ILE A 399 -7.13 -6.55 5.16
C ILE A 399 -5.76 -5.87 5.07
N ALA A 400 -4.74 -6.39 5.79
CA ALA A 400 -3.37 -5.90 5.71
C ALA A 400 -2.78 -6.03 4.30
N ALA A 401 -3.20 -7.05 3.55
CA ALA A 401 -2.82 -7.25 2.15
C ALA A 401 -3.57 -6.33 1.15
N GLY A 402 -4.52 -5.51 1.63
CA GLY A 402 -5.27 -4.55 0.81
C GLY A 402 -6.58 -5.09 0.22
N VAL A 403 -7.03 -6.26 0.67
CA VAL A 403 -8.34 -6.83 0.27
C VAL A 403 -9.48 -5.95 0.82
N LYS A 404 -10.53 -5.78 0.02
CA LYS A 404 -11.67 -4.91 0.35
C LYS A 404 -12.87 -5.67 0.88
N GLU A 405 -13.12 -6.87 0.34
CA GLU A 405 -14.29 -7.70 0.62
C GLU A 405 -13.86 -9.11 1.00
N ILE A 406 -14.49 -9.68 2.02
CA ILE A 406 -14.13 -11.00 2.56
C ILE A 406 -15.35 -11.90 2.59
N GLY A 407 -15.26 -13.05 1.94
CA GLY A 407 -16.25 -14.11 1.94
C GLY A 407 -15.84 -15.19 2.92
N ILE A 408 -16.58 -15.39 4.01
CA ILE A 408 -16.33 -16.47 4.97
C ILE A 408 -17.33 -17.59 4.68
N VAL A 409 -16.82 -18.76 4.30
CA VAL A 409 -17.68 -19.93 4.04
C VAL A 409 -17.99 -20.61 5.36
N VAL A 410 -19.27 -20.70 5.72
CA VAL A 410 -19.74 -21.23 7.00
C VAL A 410 -20.85 -22.27 6.77
N GLN A 411 -21.14 -23.10 7.76
CA GLN A 411 -22.36 -23.90 7.73
C GLN A 411 -23.56 -23.08 8.23
N GLN A 412 -24.75 -23.47 7.78
CA GLN A 412 -26.00 -22.83 8.21
C GLN A 412 -26.15 -22.77 9.74
N ASN A 413 -25.77 -23.84 10.45
CA ASN A 413 -25.89 -23.92 11.91
C ASN A 413 -24.88 -23.04 12.67
N ASP A 414 -23.76 -22.70 12.03
CA ASP A 414 -22.69 -21.90 12.65
C ASP A 414 -22.78 -20.42 12.31
N LEU A 415 -23.52 -20.08 11.25
CA LEU A 415 -23.68 -18.72 10.73
C LEU A 415 -23.88 -17.69 11.85
N LYS A 416 -24.78 -18.00 12.79
CA LYS A 416 -25.11 -17.12 13.91
C LYS A 416 -23.90 -16.77 14.77
N VAL A 417 -22.99 -17.71 15.04
CA VAL A 417 -21.81 -17.46 15.88
C VAL A 417 -20.86 -16.48 15.20
N PHE A 418 -20.68 -16.58 13.89
CA PHE A 418 -19.85 -15.65 13.14
C PHE A 418 -20.50 -14.27 13.00
N GLN A 419 -21.81 -14.19 12.79
CA GLN A 419 -22.56 -12.93 12.77
C GLN A 419 -22.48 -12.21 14.12
N GLU A 420 -22.71 -12.93 15.22
CA GLU A 420 -22.62 -12.37 16.57
C GLU A 420 -21.23 -11.81 16.89
N PHE A 421 -20.17 -12.38 16.30
CA PHE A 421 -18.80 -11.91 16.51
C PHE A 421 -18.41 -10.72 15.63
N PHE A 422 -18.71 -10.77 14.33
CA PHE A 422 -18.26 -9.76 13.37
C PHE A 422 -19.26 -8.63 13.13
N GLN A 423 -20.56 -8.92 13.13
CA GLN A 423 -21.59 -7.98 12.66
C GLN A 423 -22.41 -7.38 13.82
N ASP A 424 -22.61 -8.12 14.91
CA ASP A 424 -23.39 -7.64 16.03
C ASP A 424 -22.57 -6.76 16.99
N SER A 425 -23.25 -5.79 17.60
CA SER A 425 -22.68 -5.06 18.73
C SER A 425 -22.65 -5.93 19.98
N PRO A 426 -21.63 -5.79 20.86
CA PRO A 426 -21.70 -6.38 22.19
C PRO A 426 -22.97 -5.94 22.91
N LYS A 427 -23.52 -6.82 23.74
CA LYS A 427 -24.69 -6.49 24.56
C LYS A 427 -24.43 -5.18 25.35
N PRO A 428 -25.41 -4.27 25.47
CA PRO A 428 -25.19 -2.98 26.12
C PRO A 428 -24.57 -3.07 27.52
N GLU A 429 -24.92 -4.10 28.29
CA GLU A 429 -24.38 -4.32 29.64
C GLU A 429 -22.91 -4.76 29.63
N LEU A 430 -22.47 -5.48 28.59
CA LEU A 430 -21.07 -5.82 28.39
C LEU A 430 -20.32 -4.59 27.89
N PHE A 431 -20.84 -3.91 26.87
CA PHE A 431 -20.21 -2.73 26.26
C PHE A 431 -19.95 -1.62 27.29
N ALA A 432 -20.91 -1.35 28.18
CA ALA A 432 -20.78 -0.35 29.24
C ALA A 432 -19.70 -0.70 30.29
N LYS A 433 -19.30 -1.97 30.39
CA LYS A 433 -18.24 -2.45 31.30
C LYS A 433 -16.87 -2.56 30.63
N LEU A 434 -16.79 -2.40 29.31
CA LEU A 434 -15.51 -2.41 28.59
C LEU A 434 -14.71 -1.14 28.93
N SER A 435 -13.38 -1.28 28.96
CA SER A 435 -12.47 -0.12 28.94
C SER A 435 -12.66 0.68 27.65
N ALA A 436 -12.25 1.95 27.64
CA ALA A 436 -12.30 2.79 26.44
C ALA A 436 -11.58 2.13 25.24
N GLU A 437 -10.42 1.53 25.49
CA GLU A 437 -9.65 0.79 24.48
C GLU A 437 -10.43 -0.41 23.91
N ASN A 438 -11.17 -1.14 24.75
CA ASN A 438 -11.99 -2.26 24.29
C ASN A 438 -13.29 -1.82 23.61
N GLN A 439 -13.83 -0.63 23.95
CA GLN A 439 -14.93 -0.03 23.21
C GLN A 439 -14.49 0.40 21.81
N GLU A 440 -13.28 0.97 21.68
CA GLU A 440 -12.68 1.29 20.39
C GLU A 440 -12.44 0.02 19.56
N TYR A 441 -11.87 -1.01 20.16
CA TYR A 441 -11.68 -2.30 19.49
C TYR A 441 -13.01 -2.92 19.03
N SER A 442 -14.08 -2.77 19.82
CA SER A 442 -15.41 -3.19 19.40
C SER A 442 -15.92 -2.42 18.16
N GLN A 443 -15.62 -1.13 18.02
CA GLN A 443 -15.98 -0.36 16.82
C GLN A 443 -15.16 -0.82 15.62
N TYR A 444 -13.88 -1.14 15.82
CA TYR A 444 -13.03 -1.73 14.79
C TYR A 444 -13.60 -3.04 14.25
N LEU A 445 -14.06 -3.94 15.14
CA LEU A 445 -14.68 -5.20 14.74
C LEU A 445 -15.95 -4.98 13.88
N GLN A 446 -16.78 -4.00 14.22
CA GLN A 446 -17.96 -3.66 13.42
C GLN A 446 -17.60 -3.17 12.02
N ALA A 447 -16.60 -2.29 11.91
CA ALA A 447 -16.10 -1.81 10.62
C ALA A 447 -15.48 -2.93 9.77
N LEU A 448 -14.92 -3.97 10.40
CA LEU A 448 -14.53 -5.19 9.70
C LEU A 448 -15.76 -6.00 9.25
N GLY A 449 -16.77 -6.13 10.11
CA GLY A 449 -18.02 -6.83 9.83
C GLY A 449 -18.74 -6.33 8.58
N GLU A 450 -18.70 -5.02 8.31
CA GLU A 450 -19.25 -4.40 7.10
C GLU A 450 -18.59 -4.90 5.80
N ARG A 451 -17.37 -5.45 5.88
CA ARG A 451 -16.62 -6.00 4.74
C ARG A 451 -16.80 -7.50 4.58
N ILE A 452 -17.49 -8.16 5.51
CA ILE A 452 -17.61 -9.61 5.57
C ILE A 452 -18.98 -10.04 5.04
N THR A 453 -18.96 -10.94 4.06
CA THR A 453 -20.12 -11.68 3.58
C THR A 453 -20.00 -13.14 4.01
N PHE A 454 -21.05 -13.68 4.64
CA PHE A 454 -21.12 -15.10 4.95
C PHE A 454 -21.71 -15.88 3.79
N ILE A 455 -21.02 -16.94 3.37
CA ILE A 455 -21.41 -17.80 2.26
C ILE A 455 -21.73 -19.17 2.85
N ILE A 456 -22.94 -19.67 2.61
CA ILE A 456 -23.40 -20.91 3.23
C ILE A 456 -22.93 -22.11 2.40
N GLN A 457 -22.23 -23.03 3.04
CA GLN A 457 -22.03 -24.39 2.56
C GLN A 457 -23.04 -25.30 3.27
N GLU A 458 -24.05 -25.77 2.52
CA GLU A 458 -25.09 -26.66 3.04
C GLU A 458 -24.53 -28.05 3.39
N GLU A 459 -23.70 -28.62 2.50
CA GLU A 459 -23.11 -29.95 2.65
C GLU A 459 -21.58 -29.88 2.67
N GLN A 460 -20.94 -30.54 3.64
CA GLN A 460 -19.49 -30.50 3.85
C GLN A 460 -18.76 -31.55 3.01
N GLU A 461 -18.82 -31.39 1.70
CA GLU A 461 -18.29 -32.36 0.73
C GLU A 461 -16.78 -32.21 0.44
N GLY A 462 -16.07 -31.39 1.22
CA GLY A 462 -14.62 -31.18 1.10
C GLY A 462 -14.20 -29.73 0.89
N PHE A 463 -12.89 -29.50 0.88
CA PHE A 463 -12.29 -28.17 0.70
C PHE A 463 -12.60 -27.58 -0.68
N GLY A 464 -12.53 -28.39 -1.73
CA GLY A 464 -12.90 -27.96 -3.09
C GLY A 464 -14.37 -27.53 -3.17
N HIS A 465 -15.28 -28.26 -2.52
CA HIS A 465 -16.70 -27.88 -2.46
C HIS A 465 -16.90 -26.53 -1.73
N ALA A 466 -16.20 -26.30 -0.63
CA ALA A 466 -16.29 -25.05 0.12
C ALA A 466 -15.85 -23.85 -0.74
N VAL A 467 -14.77 -24.01 -1.51
CA VAL A 467 -14.34 -22.99 -2.48
C VAL A 467 -15.40 -22.80 -3.56
N PHE A 468 -15.96 -23.87 -4.12
CA PHE A 468 -16.99 -23.80 -5.17
C PHE A 468 -18.25 -23.03 -4.76
N CYS A 469 -18.69 -23.15 -3.50
CA CYS A 469 -19.83 -22.40 -2.96
C CYS A 469 -19.67 -20.87 -3.11
N THR A 470 -18.43 -20.38 -3.26
CA THR A 470 -18.15 -18.93 -3.40
C THR A 470 -18.26 -18.41 -4.82
N LYS A 471 -18.45 -19.27 -5.82
CA LYS A 471 -18.43 -18.92 -7.26
C LYS A 471 -19.28 -17.71 -7.61
N SER A 472 -20.53 -17.66 -7.15
CA SER A 472 -21.46 -16.56 -7.46
C SER A 472 -21.06 -15.25 -6.79
N TRP A 473 -20.51 -15.30 -5.58
CA TRP A 473 -20.06 -14.12 -4.84
C TRP A 473 -18.74 -13.57 -5.38
N VAL A 474 -17.79 -14.44 -5.73
CA VAL A 474 -16.52 -14.06 -6.36
C VAL A 474 -16.77 -13.46 -7.74
N GLY A 475 -17.58 -14.10 -8.58
CA GLY A 475 -17.83 -13.68 -9.96
C GLY A 475 -16.62 -13.90 -10.86
N ASP A 476 -16.37 -12.96 -11.78
CA ASP A 476 -15.29 -13.05 -12.78
C ASP A 476 -14.00 -12.31 -12.36
N GLU A 477 -13.82 -12.02 -11.07
CA GLU A 477 -12.61 -11.38 -10.54
C GLU A 477 -11.66 -12.40 -9.88
N PRO A 478 -10.33 -12.19 -9.93
CA PRO A 478 -9.40 -13.01 -9.15
C PRO A 478 -9.59 -12.76 -7.64
N PHE A 479 -9.33 -13.80 -6.84
CA PHE A 479 -9.55 -13.78 -5.40
C PHE A 479 -8.38 -14.40 -4.63
N LEU A 480 -8.15 -13.88 -3.42
CA LEU A 480 -7.25 -14.46 -2.43
C LEU A 480 -8.00 -15.57 -1.69
N LEU A 481 -7.41 -16.75 -1.55
CA LEU A 481 -7.95 -17.84 -0.75
C LEU A 481 -7.00 -18.08 0.42
N LEU A 482 -7.53 -18.00 1.64
CA LEU A 482 -6.80 -18.25 2.88
C LEU A 482 -7.43 -19.45 3.60
N LEU A 483 -6.61 -20.39 4.08
CA LEU A 483 -7.11 -21.49 4.90
C LEU A 483 -7.61 -20.98 6.25
N GLY A 484 -8.81 -21.43 6.66
CA GLY A 484 -9.46 -21.01 7.92
C GLY A 484 -8.78 -21.46 9.21
N ASP A 485 -7.79 -22.35 9.12
CA ASP A 485 -7.03 -22.89 10.25
C ASP A 485 -5.52 -22.62 10.15
N HIS A 486 -5.13 -21.62 9.35
CA HIS A 486 -3.75 -21.17 9.25
C HIS A 486 -3.67 -19.69 9.62
N ILE A 487 -2.86 -19.38 10.62
CA ILE A 487 -2.47 -18.00 10.92
C ILE A 487 -1.04 -17.76 10.46
N TYR A 488 -0.71 -16.50 10.20
CA TYR A 488 0.49 -16.12 9.47
C TYR A 488 1.25 -15.02 10.20
N GLN A 489 2.58 -15.07 10.07
CA GLN A 489 3.47 -14.09 10.68
C GLN A 489 4.67 -13.85 9.78
N THR A 490 5.13 -12.60 9.73
CA THR A 490 6.32 -12.22 8.96
C THR A 490 6.99 -11.00 9.58
N GLN A 491 8.32 -10.91 9.39
CA GLN A 491 9.14 -9.73 9.69
C GLN A 491 9.34 -8.84 8.46
N ALA A 492 8.79 -9.22 7.29
CA ALA A 492 8.87 -8.43 6.08
C ALA A 492 7.93 -7.22 6.13
N GLU A 493 8.20 -6.20 5.30
CA GLU A 493 7.34 -5.02 5.18
C GLU A 493 5.93 -5.37 4.68
N LEU A 494 5.82 -6.37 3.79
CA LEU A 494 4.55 -6.89 3.30
C LEU A 494 4.08 -8.08 4.14
N SER A 495 2.79 -8.11 4.47
CA SER A 495 2.13 -9.29 5.04
C SER A 495 2.33 -10.52 4.15
N CYS A 496 2.21 -11.73 4.70
CA CYS A 496 2.36 -12.96 3.92
C CYS A 496 1.41 -12.98 2.70
N ALA A 497 0.15 -12.59 2.89
CA ALA A 497 -0.83 -12.45 1.84
C ALA A 497 -0.44 -11.34 0.84
N GLY A 498 0.09 -10.21 1.33
CA GLY A 498 0.61 -9.13 0.48
C GLY A 498 1.75 -9.59 -0.44
N GLN A 499 2.62 -10.47 0.04
CA GLN A 499 3.70 -11.05 -0.78
C GLN A 499 3.14 -11.95 -1.91
N VAL A 500 2.17 -12.81 -1.61
CA VAL A 500 1.54 -13.68 -2.62
C VAL A 500 0.73 -12.85 -3.64
N LEU A 501 0.02 -11.81 -3.18
CA LEU A 501 -0.65 -10.85 -4.06
C LEU A 501 0.32 -10.11 -4.97
N GLN A 502 1.51 -9.74 -4.46
CA GLN A 502 2.55 -9.11 -5.27
C GLN A 502 3.07 -10.05 -6.36
N ALA A 503 3.31 -11.33 -6.03
CA ALA A 503 3.69 -12.34 -7.02
C ALA A 503 2.60 -12.53 -8.10
N PHE A 504 1.33 -12.49 -7.72
CA PHE A 504 0.21 -12.49 -8.66
C PHE A 504 0.25 -11.26 -9.58
N SER A 505 0.44 -10.05 -9.03
CA SER A 505 0.56 -8.83 -9.82
C SER A 505 1.74 -8.82 -10.79
N GLN A 506 2.83 -9.51 -10.46
CA GLN A 506 4.01 -9.60 -11.32
C GLN A 506 3.83 -10.57 -12.49
N THR A 507 3.12 -11.68 -12.24
CA THR A 507 3.05 -12.81 -13.19
C THR A 507 1.73 -12.89 -13.95
N ASP A 508 0.67 -12.29 -13.41
CA ASP A 508 -0.72 -12.47 -13.85
C ASP A 508 -1.12 -13.96 -14.02
N CYS A 509 -0.51 -14.84 -13.24
CA CYS A 509 -0.80 -16.27 -13.21
C CYS A 509 -1.50 -16.64 -11.91
N ASN A 510 -2.17 -17.80 -11.85
CA ASN A 510 -2.57 -18.35 -10.55
C ASN A 510 -1.33 -18.52 -9.67
N VAL A 511 -1.40 -18.10 -8.40
CA VAL A 511 -0.26 -18.19 -7.48
C VAL A 511 -0.61 -19.03 -6.26
N VAL A 512 0.28 -19.94 -5.88
CA VAL A 512 0.22 -20.66 -4.60
C VAL A 512 1.38 -20.22 -3.70
N GLY A 513 1.10 -19.83 -2.46
CA GLY A 513 2.13 -19.62 -1.46
C GLY A 513 2.72 -20.96 -1.02
N VAL A 514 4.05 -21.05 -0.94
CA VAL A 514 4.75 -22.27 -0.51
C VAL A 514 5.77 -21.98 0.58
N THR A 515 6.12 -23.01 1.33
CA THR A 515 7.21 -23.02 2.29
C THR A 515 8.04 -24.29 2.17
N VAL A 516 9.27 -24.23 2.67
CA VAL A 516 10.12 -25.41 2.78
C VAL A 516 9.63 -26.27 3.94
N MET A 517 9.40 -27.55 3.67
CA MET A 517 8.96 -28.53 4.65
C MET A 517 9.91 -29.73 4.66
N PRO A 518 10.21 -30.28 5.84
CA PRO A 518 10.96 -31.52 5.94
C PRO A 518 10.08 -32.73 5.59
N GLY A 519 10.69 -33.75 4.99
CA GLY A 519 10.00 -34.92 4.44
C GLY A 519 9.16 -35.70 5.47
N GLU A 520 9.48 -35.61 6.77
CA GLU A 520 8.76 -36.32 7.84
C GLU A 520 7.31 -35.84 8.00
N ILE A 521 7.00 -34.60 7.60
CA ILE A 521 5.66 -34.01 7.74
C ILE A 521 4.96 -33.76 6.40
N ILE A 522 5.53 -34.24 5.29
CA ILE A 522 5.02 -33.96 3.94
C ILE A 522 3.61 -34.53 3.68
N HIS A 523 3.27 -35.65 4.32
CA HIS A 523 1.96 -36.30 4.23
C HIS A 523 0.80 -35.49 4.84
N LYS A 524 1.08 -34.31 5.42
CA LYS A 524 0.10 -33.44 6.06
C LYS A 524 -0.40 -32.31 5.14
N ALA A 525 0.36 -31.97 4.09
CA ALA A 525 0.08 -30.84 3.23
C ALA A 525 0.06 -31.22 1.74
N GLY A 526 -0.56 -30.38 0.92
CA GLY A 526 -0.30 -30.40 -0.52
C GLY A 526 1.13 -29.95 -0.80
N CYS A 527 1.75 -30.51 -1.83
CA CYS A 527 3.14 -30.23 -2.21
C CYS A 527 3.22 -29.85 -3.68
N VAL A 528 4.25 -29.08 -4.02
CA VAL A 528 4.48 -28.62 -5.38
C VAL A 528 5.87 -29.03 -5.89
N MET A 529 5.95 -29.24 -7.19
CA MET A 529 7.19 -29.37 -7.96
C MET A 529 7.23 -28.25 -9.00
N GLY A 530 8.43 -27.82 -9.39
CA GLY A 530 8.56 -26.79 -10.40
C GLY A 530 9.99 -26.42 -10.77
N VAL A 531 10.11 -25.38 -11.57
CA VAL A 531 11.39 -24.81 -12.01
C VAL A 531 11.50 -23.38 -11.48
N TRP A 532 12.63 -23.04 -10.85
CA TRP A 532 12.86 -21.69 -10.34
C TRP A 532 12.98 -20.69 -11.49
N GLN A 533 12.11 -19.69 -11.50
CA GLN A 533 12.19 -18.52 -12.40
C GLN A 533 13.01 -17.41 -11.73
N GLU A 534 12.89 -17.30 -10.42
CA GLU A 534 13.77 -16.50 -9.57
C GLU A 534 14.21 -17.37 -8.38
N SER A 535 15.53 -17.50 -8.20
CA SER A 535 16.08 -18.37 -7.15
C SER A 535 15.54 -17.97 -5.77
N ASN A 536 14.94 -18.93 -5.06
CA ASN A 536 14.40 -18.79 -3.71
C ASN A 536 13.30 -17.72 -3.55
N SER A 537 12.54 -17.43 -4.60
CA SER A 537 11.35 -16.59 -4.51
C SER A 537 10.21 -17.11 -5.37
N LEU A 538 10.44 -17.29 -6.67
CA LEU A 538 9.37 -17.55 -7.64
C LEU A 538 9.66 -18.82 -8.45
N LEU A 539 8.70 -19.74 -8.44
CA LEU A 539 8.78 -21.06 -9.05
C LEU A 539 7.64 -21.23 -10.05
N GLU A 540 7.93 -21.65 -11.27
CA GLU A 540 6.89 -22.11 -12.19
C GLU A 540 6.50 -23.55 -11.82
N VAL A 541 5.22 -23.75 -11.48
CA VAL A 541 4.76 -25.04 -10.98
C VAL A 541 4.58 -26.00 -12.15
N THR A 542 5.15 -27.20 -12.01
CA THR A 542 5.02 -28.30 -12.97
C THR A 542 4.23 -29.48 -12.43
N GLN A 543 3.96 -29.52 -11.11
CA GLN A 543 3.09 -30.55 -10.51
C GLN A 543 2.57 -30.07 -9.15
N LEU A 544 1.31 -30.40 -8.82
CA LEU A 544 0.77 -30.36 -7.46
C LEU A 544 0.31 -31.75 -7.03
N TYR A 545 0.50 -32.08 -5.76
CA TYR A 545 0.04 -33.35 -5.21
C TYR A 545 -0.46 -33.21 -3.78
N GLU A 546 -1.63 -33.79 -3.48
CA GLU A 546 -2.24 -33.73 -2.15
C GLU A 546 -1.70 -34.83 -1.23
N LYS A 547 -1.00 -34.44 -0.16
CA LYS A 547 -0.55 -35.33 0.92
C LYS A 547 0.18 -36.58 0.40
N PRO A 548 1.30 -36.39 -0.31
CA PRO A 548 2.09 -37.50 -0.82
C PRO A 548 2.70 -38.31 0.33
N ASP A 549 2.95 -39.59 0.09
CA ASP A 549 3.90 -40.34 0.91
C ASP A 549 5.34 -39.92 0.57
N LEU A 550 6.29 -40.25 1.45
CA LEU A 550 7.67 -39.81 1.34
C LEU A 550 8.37 -40.39 0.10
N ASP A 551 8.04 -41.62 -0.28
CA ASP A 551 8.69 -42.31 -1.41
C ASP A 551 8.24 -41.67 -2.73
N TYR A 552 6.94 -41.40 -2.87
CA TYR A 552 6.39 -40.67 -4.01
C TYR A 552 7.00 -39.26 -4.10
N ALA A 553 7.11 -38.56 -2.98
CA ALA A 553 7.66 -37.20 -2.96
C ALA A 553 9.11 -37.14 -3.41
N LYS A 554 9.97 -38.05 -2.90
CA LYS A 554 11.37 -38.15 -3.32
C LYS A 554 11.51 -38.41 -4.81
N ALA A 555 10.62 -39.22 -5.39
CA ALA A 555 10.68 -39.57 -6.80
C ALA A 555 10.14 -38.48 -7.74
N ASN A 556 9.14 -37.71 -7.32
CA ASN A 556 8.37 -36.84 -8.24
C ASN A 556 8.30 -35.37 -7.85
N LEU A 557 8.57 -35.01 -6.59
CA LEU A 557 8.31 -33.67 -6.04
C LEU A 557 9.57 -32.95 -5.54
N HIS A 558 10.76 -33.48 -5.85
CA HIS A 558 12.01 -32.87 -5.44
C HIS A 558 12.41 -31.73 -6.39
N VAL A 559 12.58 -30.53 -5.85
CA VAL A 559 12.94 -29.32 -6.61
C VAL A 559 14.45 -29.14 -6.61
N SER A 560 15.03 -28.93 -7.80
CA SER A 560 16.47 -28.71 -7.97
C SER A 560 16.98 -27.53 -7.12
N GLY A 561 18.07 -27.76 -6.39
CA GLY A 561 18.69 -26.77 -5.51
C GLY A 561 18.22 -26.81 -4.05
N MET A 562 17.27 -27.68 -3.71
CA MET A 562 16.86 -27.96 -2.32
C MET A 562 17.60 -29.17 -1.75
N ALA A 563 17.61 -29.32 -0.42
CA ALA A 563 18.14 -30.53 0.20
C ALA A 563 17.26 -31.75 -0.09
N ASP A 564 17.86 -32.95 -0.16
CA ASP A 564 17.14 -34.21 -0.44
C ASP A 564 16.03 -34.55 0.57
N SER A 565 16.13 -33.98 1.77
CA SER A 565 15.15 -34.15 2.86
C SER A 565 14.06 -33.08 2.86
N GLU A 566 14.11 -32.12 1.94
CA GLU A 566 13.22 -30.96 1.91
C GLU A 566 12.35 -30.93 0.65
N PHE A 567 11.15 -30.40 0.82
CA PHE A 567 10.13 -30.28 -0.22
C PHE A 567 9.40 -28.95 -0.11
N LEU A 568 8.75 -28.51 -1.18
CA LEU A 568 7.88 -27.35 -1.14
C LEU A 568 6.46 -27.77 -0.80
N GLY A 569 6.02 -27.42 0.41
CA GLY A 569 4.64 -27.59 0.85
C GLY A 569 3.83 -26.32 0.67
N ILE A 570 2.52 -26.48 0.48
CA ILE A 570 1.60 -25.35 0.34
C ILE A 570 1.46 -24.62 1.68
N PHE A 571 1.65 -23.30 1.65
CA PHE A 571 1.66 -22.41 2.81
C PHE A 571 0.25 -22.09 3.36
N GLY A 572 -0.80 -22.43 2.61
CA GLY A 572 -2.19 -22.13 2.97
C GLY A 572 -2.77 -20.85 2.34
N MET A 573 -2.05 -20.26 1.39
CA MET A 573 -2.50 -19.08 0.64
C MET A 573 -2.48 -19.33 -0.86
N TYR A 574 -3.52 -18.84 -1.54
CA TYR A 574 -3.63 -18.95 -2.99
C TYR A 574 -4.20 -17.66 -3.56
N VAL A 575 -3.77 -17.28 -4.76
CA VAL A 575 -4.43 -16.25 -5.55
C VAL A 575 -4.89 -16.90 -6.84
N LEU A 576 -6.20 -17.01 -6.99
CA LEU A 576 -6.82 -17.82 -8.04
C LEU A 576 -7.66 -16.95 -8.97
N LYS A 577 -7.59 -17.27 -10.26
CA LYS A 577 -8.51 -16.76 -11.28
C LYS A 577 -9.81 -17.57 -11.27
N PRO A 578 -10.93 -16.99 -11.73
CA PRO A 578 -12.25 -17.65 -11.75
C PRO A 578 -12.29 -18.99 -12.50
N ASP A 579 -11.34 -19.25 -13.40
CA ASP A 579 -11.21 -20.52 -14.13
C ASP A 579 -11.24 -21.74 -13.19
N ILE A 580 -10.73 -21.63 -11.96
CA ILE A 580 -10.78 -22.72 -10.97
C ILE A 580 -12.19 -23.29 -10.75
N PHE A 581 -13.23 -22.44 -10.84
CA PHE A 581 -14.62 -22.86 -10.66
C PHE A 581 -15.12 -23.77 -11.78
N HIS A 582 -14.51 -23.73 -12.97
CA HIS A 582 -14.83 -24.67 -14.04
C HIS A 582 -14.37 -26.09 -13.68
N TYR A 583 -13.15 -26.23 -13.17
CA TYR A 583 -12.60 -27.52 -12.74
C TYR A 583 -13.35 -28.08 -11.54
N LEU A 584 -13.65 -27.23 -10.55
CA LEU A 584 -14.45 -27.62 -9.39
C LEU A 584 -15.86 -28.06 -9.81
N ALA A 585 -16.53 -27.33 -10.71
CA ALA A 585 -17.83 -27.73 -11.25
C ALA A 585 -17.74 -29.12 -11.91
N ALA A 586 -16.73 -29.34 -12.75
CA ALA A 586 -16.56 -30.61 -13.44
C ALA A 586 -16.32 -31.77 -12.48
N GLU A 587 -15.50 -31.61 -11.44
CA GLU A 587 -15.32 -32.67 -10.42
C GLU A 587 -16.60 -32.95 -9.64
N ILE A 588 -17.34 -31.90 -9.26
CA ILE A 588 -18.61 -32.02 -8.51
C ILE A 588 -19.68 -32.71 -9.35
N GLU A 589 -19.90 -32.27 -10.60
CA GLU A 589 -20.90 -32.82 -11.51
C GLU A 589 -20.64 -34.29 -11.85
N ASN A 590 -19.36 -34.69 -11.94
CA ASN A 590 -18.96 -36.07 -12.21
C ASN A 590 -18.71 -36.90 -10.94
N ASN A 591 -18.92 -36.32 -9.76
CA ASN A 591 -18.69 -36.94 -8.46
C ASN A 591 -17.26 -37.54 -8.31
N LEU A 592 -16.26 -36.84 -8.83
CA LEU A 592 -14.85 -37.23 -8.75
C LEU A 592 -14.27 -36.81 -7.39
N ARG A 593 -14.03 -37.79 -6.53
CA ARG A 593 -13.58 -37.55 -5.15
C ARG A 593 -12.20 -38.15 -4.91
N TYR A 594 -11.36 -37.39 -4.22
CA TYR A 594 -10.07 -37.86 -3.73
C TYR A 594 -10.14 -38.04 -2.22
N ARG A 595 -9.89 -39.27 -1.76
CA ARG A 595 -10.03 -39.68 -0.34
C ARG A 595 -11.42 -39.37 0.25
N GLY A 596 -12.47 -39.45 -0.59
CA GLY A 596 -13.87 -39.26 -0.18
C GLY A 596 -14.38 -37.81 -0.27
N GLU A 597 -13.53 -36.85 -0.61
CA GLU A 597 -13.85 -35.42 -0.63
C GLU A 597 -13.58 -34.82 -2.02
N PHE A 598 -14.28 -33.73 -2.36
CA PHE A 598 -13.88 -32.84 -3.44
C PHE A 598 -12.67 -32.02 -2.99
N GLN A 599 -11.51 -32.24 -3.61
CA GLN A 599 -10.25 -31.60 -3.23
C GLN A 599 -9.91 -30.43 -4.14
N LEU A 600 -9.35 -29.37 -3.57
CA LEU A 600 -8.88 -28.24 -4.38
C LEU A 600 -7.61 -28.61 -5.16
N THR A 601 -6.69 -29.36 -4.55
CA THR A 601 -5.37 -29.68 -5.11
C THR A 601 -5.46 -30.42 -6.45
N THR A 602 -6.44 -31.32 -6.63
CA THR A 602 -6.67 -32.03 -7.90
C THR A 602 -7.13 -31.07 -9.00
N CYS A 603 -8.03 -30.14 -8.68
CA CYS A 603 -8.44 -29.08 -9.60
C CYS A 603 -7.30 -28.12 -9.94
N LEU A 604 -6.46 -27.76 -8.96
CA LEU A 604 -5.30 -26.89 -9.17
C LEU A 604 -4.27 -27.51 -10.10
N ASP A 605 -4.00 -28.81 -9.97
CA ASP A 605 -3.04 -29.48 -10.85
C ASP A 605 -3.51 -29.49 -12.30
N ARG A 606 -4.80 -29.74 -12.55
CA ARG A 606 -5.41 -29.63 -13.88
C ARG A 606 -5.39 -28.21 -14.43
N LEU A 607 -5.74 -27.22 -13.57
CA LEU A 607 -5.69 -25.81 -13.94
C LEU A 607 -4.28 -25.39 -14.35
N ARG A 608 -3.26 -25.83 -13.61
CA ARG A 608 -1.85 -25.59 -13.92
C ARG A 608 -1.47 -26.15 -15.29
N GLU A 609 -1.88 -27.37 -15.64
CA GLU A 609 -1.56 -27.98 -16.94
C GLU A 609 -2.10 -27.16 -18.12
N GLU A 610 -3.29 -26.59 -17.98
CA GLU A 610 -3.95 -25.85 -19.07
C GLU A 610 -3.61 -24.35 -19.10
N LYS A 611 -3.41 -23.72 -17.94
CA LYS A 611 -3.31 -22.25 -17.79
C LYS A 611 -2.01 -21.76 -17.17
N GLY A 612 -1.16 -22.68 -16.70
CA GLY A 612 0.03 -22.33 -15.92
C GLY A 612 -0.30 -21.92 -14.48
N MET A 613 0.71 -22.03 -13.62
CA MET A 613 0.63 -21.62 -12.22
C MET A 613 2.03 -21.30 -11.70
N MET A 614 2.11 -20.30 -10.84
CA MET A 614 3.33 -19.93 -10.13
C MET A 614 3.23 -20.31 -8.66
N ALA A 615 4.34 -20.63 -8.04
CA ALA A 615 4.48 -20.75 -6.59
C ALA A 615 5.42 -19.66 -6.10
N TYR A 616 5.06 -19.03 -4.97
CA TYR A 616 5.89 -18.03 -4.31
C TYR A 616 6.35 -18.55 -2.95
N LEU A 617 7.67 -18.59 -2.73
CA LEU A 617 8.25 -18.99 -1.46
C LEU A 617 8.05 -17.85 -0.44
N VAL A 618 7.07 -18.02 0.45
CA VAL A 618 6.62 -16.96 1.36
C VAL A 618 7.71 -16.68 2.40
N LYS A 619 8.10 -15.42 2.53
CA LYS A 619 9.02 -14.97 3.58
C LYS A 619 8.23 -14.72 4.85
N GLY A 620 7.92 -15.80 5.55
CA GLY A 620 7.14 -15.78 6.77
C GLY A 620 6.88 -17.19 7.28
N GLN A 621 6.19 -17.27 8.40
CA GLN A 621 5.75 -18.53 8.99
C GLN A 621 4.23 -18.64 8.91
N HIS A 622 3.75 -19.87 8.81
CA HIS A 622 2.34 -20.20 9.03
C HIS A 622 2.25 -21.17 10.20
N PHE A 623 1.12 -21.14 10.89
CA PHE A 623 0.84 -22.04 11.99
C PHE A 623 -0.50 -22.75 11.74
N ASP A 624 -0.45 -24.07 11.55
CA ASP A 624 -1.64 -24.94 11.46
C ASP A 624 -2.24 -25.15 12.86
N VAL A 625 -3.36 -24.50 13.13
CA VAL A 625 -4.09 -24.58 14.40
C VAL A 625 -5.21 -25.63 14.36
N GLY A 626 -5.26 -26.46 13.32
CA GLY A 626 -6.25 -27.51 13.11
C GLY A 626 -5.98 -28.82 13.87
N MET A 627 -4.93 -28.89 14.70
CA MET A 627 -4.61 -30.05 15.55
C MET A 627 -4.22 -29.62 16.97
N PRO A 628 -4.60 -30.37 18.04
CA PRO A 628 -4.41 -29.93 19.42
C PRO A 628 -2.95 -29.64 19.79
N ARG A 629 -2.01 -30.50 19.36
CA ARG A 629 -0.58 -30.32 19.67
C ARG A 629 -0.01 -29.07 19.00
N PHE A 630 -0.39 -28.81 17.75
CA PHE A 630 0.11 -27.65 17.02
C PHE A 630 -0.54 -26.38 17.54
N TYR A 631 -1.85 -26.39 17.77
CA TYR A 631 -2.54 -25.27 18.42
C TYR A 631 -1.91 -24.90 19.77
N TRP A 632 -1.56 -25.88 20.61
CA TRP A 632 -0.82 -25.63 21.85
C TRP A 632 0.57 -25.00 21.62
N GLN A 633 1.32 -25.50 20.63
CA GLN A 633 2.64 -24.96 20.29
C GLN A 633 2.53 -23.52 19.77
N THR A 634 1.51 -23.22 18.96
CA THR A 634 1.25 -21.89 18.41
C THR A 634 1.04 -20.84 19.50
N PHE A 635 0.42 -21.19 20.64
CA PHE A 635 0.29 -20.23 21.75
C PHE A 635 1.62 -19.71 22.29
N HIS A 636 2.67 -20.52 22.21
CA HIS A 636 4.01 -20.12 22.64
C HIS A 636 4.73 -19.36 21.52
N ASP A 637 4.78 -19.94 20.33
CA ASP A 637 5.67 -19.46 19.27
C ASP A 637 5.15 -18.18 18.61
N PHE A 638 3.83 -18.06 18.41
CA PHE A 638 3.21 -16.91 17.73
C PHE A 638 3.34 -15.61 18.53
N TYR A 639 3.36 -15.70 19.87
CA TYR A 639 3.49 -14.53 20.75
C TYR A 639 4.94 -14.09 20.95
N VAL A 640 5.90 -15.02 21.05
CA VAL A 640 7.28 -14.74 21.51
C VAL A 640 8.21 -14.25 20.39
N GLU A 641 7.99 -14.63 19.12
CA GLU A 641 8.95 -14.40 18.02
C GLU A 641 9.16 -12.93 17.57
N MET A 642 8.58 -11.93 18.24
CA MET A 642 8.89 -10.51 17.97
C MET A 642 9.75 -9.84 19.06
N ASP A 643 9.92 -10.46 20.23
CA ASP A 643 10.73 -9.92 21.34
C ASP A 643 12.20 -10.35 21.28
N SER A 644 12.60 -11.07 20.22
CA SER A 644 13.99 -11.52 19.99
C SER A 644 14.63 -10.75 18.83
N ASP A 645 15.00 -9.49 19.10
CA ASP A 645 16.18 -8.81 18.52
C ASP A 645 16.60 -7.61 19.38
#